data_AF-A0A8H3RIB4-F1
#
_entry.id   AF-A0A8H3RIB4-F1
#
_cell.length_a   1.000
_cell.length_b   1.000
_cell.length_c   1.000
_cell.angle_alpha   90.00
_cell.angle_beta   90.00
_cell.angle_gamma   90.00
#
_symmetry.space_group_name_H-M   'P 1'
#
loop_
_entity.id
_entity.type
_entity.pdbx_description
1 polymer ?
#
loop_
_entity_poly.entity_id
_entity_poly.type
_entity_poly.pdbx_seq_one_letter_code
_entity_poly.pdbx_strand_id
1 'polypeptide(L)'
;MSSSIINIQRDVILNTIRHAGGNEWKVLVVDETSRKLIYNATNDDDILNLNVTNVEQIEHRRPPNPDMDALYILSPQTHIVDCLMADFERKRYRRAWLVWTSVLDPQQRARLDRSQMAREQIADFRVMNIDFFPRESRLVTFRDPWSFPVLFHPGCNHLIRGHLQDLAQKVVSLCVSLGEYPIIRYYRPRSPTHEASVLCSHLARFIQNELDQFAQSQRDFPPPSPRPRGVLLLADRSMDMVAPLVHEFTYQSMVHDLLPIKDGDKVTYTTVINTGSGGEEKKDMEINEEDNVWVEYRHQHMKDVLEKLGRDFAKFREANPQFAEDNDKANVNTIKDMLAGLTEFQKGRDAYTLHLNMAEECMKFFQDHKLLEVSSVEQCLATGLDENYKKAKNLAAQLVQLLDDDAVVRPDRLRLLLLYIMYRGGILAGDIRKLIAHAQLTPQDGEVVSNLDLLGIGVEKPLKDDKQPVQPLFPRKPPAATEMDEASLSRYELNVKLLLEEQARGTLDPALFPFTRPHTTADGMAQQDALAQASLRSAKPTWARTRGSAEQPRQRIILFMAGGATYGESRACYEASQMFGKDVYLATSHMLTPNLFLRQVSDLSADRRRLDIPAERPKPTAPAHLFEKEPPPPPPVQQQPAAKKAPPPNLNPPVPTAAMHAMSLGSNAQKAPSGTPSASSKPHKEKKEKEKKRLHFFR
;
A
#
# COMPACT_ATOMS: atom_id res chain seq x y z
N MET A 1 8.99 -15.24 19.48
CA MET A 1 8.94 -14.57 18.16
C MET A 1 7.80 -13.55 18.11
N SER A 2 8.00 -12.43 17.42
CA SER A 2 6.96 -11.42 17.14
C SER A 2 6.06 -11.89 15.99
N SER A 3 4.74 -11.67 16.06
CA SER A 3 3.82 -12.07 14.97
C SER A 3 3.81 -11.07 13.81
N SER A 4 3.96 -11.55 12.57
CA SER A 4 3.78 -10.76 11.34
C SER A 4 2.29 -10.63 11.00
N ILE A 5 1.81 -9.43 10.65
CA ILE A 5 0.41 -9.23 10.24
C ILE A 5 0.11 -9.83 8.86
N ILE A 6 1.10 -9.91 7.95
CA ILE A 6 0.98 -10.61 6.67
C ILE A 6 0.66 -12.09 6.92
N ASN A 7 1.42 -12.75 7.80
CA ASN A 7 1.22 -14.16 8.13
C ASN A 7 -0.12 -14.40 8.82
N ILE A 8 -0.57 -13.47 9.67
CA ILE A 8 -1.90 -13.56 10.29
C ILE A 8 -3.02 -13.48 9.23
N GLN A 9 -2.97 -12.53 8.30
CA GLN A 9 -3.99 -12.44 7.24
C GLN A 9 -3.97 -13.68 6.33
N ARG A 10 -2.76 -14.13 5.94
CA ARG A 10 -2.51 -15.39 5.21
C ARG A 10 -3.14 -16.59 5.91
N ASP A 11 -2.91 -16.75 7.21
CA ASP A 11 -3.46 -17.83 8.02
C ASP A 11 -4.99 -17.74 8.10
N VAL A 12 -5.58 -16.54 8.23
CA VAL A 12 -7.04 -16.36 8.22
C VAL A 12 -7.64 -16.76 6.86
N ILE A 13 -7.04 -16.35 5.75
CA ILE A 13 -7.45 -16.72 4.38
C ILE A 13 -7.37 -18.24 4.18
N LEU A 14 -6.19 -18.82 4.40
CA LEU A 14 -5.94 -20.25 4.13
C LEU A 14 -6.73 -21.16 5.09
N ASN A 15 -6.92 -20.77 6.35
CA ASN A 15 -7.83 -21.51 7.23
C ASN A 15 -9.29 -21.40 6.78
N THR A 16 -9.74 -20.26 6.24
CA THR A 16 -11.11 -20.15 5.75
C THR A 16 -11.34 -21.01 4.51
N ILE A 17 -10.40 -21.02 3.56
CA ILE A 17 -10.46 -21.89 2.36
C ILE A 17 -10.39 -23.37 2.74
N ARG A 18 -9.58 -23.74 3.75
CA ARG A 18 -9.43 -25.12 4.24
C ARG A 18 -10.70 -25.67 4.92
N HIS A 19 -11.43 -24.85 5.68
CA HIS A 19 -12.59 -25.30 6.45
C HIS A 19 -13.94 -25.09 5.74
N ALA A 20 -14.02 -24.26 4.70
CA ALA A 20 -15.20 -24.14 3.85
C ALA A 20 -15.24 -25.24 2.76
N GLY A 21 -16.41 -25.82 2.50
CA GLY A 21 -16.57 -27.01 1.65
C GLY A 21 -16.02 -28.32 2.26
N GLY A 22 -15.28 -28.26 3.36
CA GLY A 22 -14.62 -29.42 3.95
C GLY A 22 -13.56 -30.02 3.00
N ASN A 23 -13.48 -31.35 2.98
CA ASN A 23 -12.46 -32.08 2.23
C ASN A 23 -12.82 -32.33 0.75
N GLU A 24 -14.01 -31.94 0.27
CA GLU A 24 -14.35 -32.08 -1.16
C GLU A 24 -13.65 -31.02 -2.02
N TRP A 25 -13.51 -31.33 -3.32
CA TRP A 25 -12.98 -30.39 -4.32
C TRP A 25 -14.01 -29.31 -4.63
N LYS A 26 -13.55 -28.07 -4.72
CA LYS A 26 -14.39 -26.87 -4.88
C LYS A 26 -13.79 -25.85 -5.84
N VAL A 27 -14.64 -25.07 -6.50
CA VAL A 27 -14.23 -23.86 -7.23
C VAL A 27 -14.14 -22.70 -6.24
N LEU A 28 -13.07 -21.89 -6.30
CA LEU A 28 -13.01 -20.63 -5.54
C LEU A 28 -13.50 -19.49 -6.45
N VAL A 29 -14.57 -18.81 -6.05
CA VAL A 29 -15.13 -17.66 -6.76
C VAL A 29 -14.86 -16.39 -5.97
N VAL A 30 -14.26 -15.39 -6.63
CA VAL A 30 -13.88 -14.09 -6.06
C VAL A 30 -14.38 -12.93 -6.92
N ASP A 31 -14.33 -11.71 -6.40
CA ASP A 31 -14.47 -10.45 -7.15
C ASP A 31 -13.13 -9.71 -7.23
N GLU A 32 -13.04 -8.62 -7.99
CA GLU A 32 -11.79 -7.83 -8.12
C GLU A 32 -11.21 -7.40 -6.76
N THR A 33 -12.06 -7.03 -5.79
CA THR A 33 -11.62 -6.49 -4.50
C THR A 33 -11.20 -7.61 -3.54
N SER A 34 -11.99 -8.68 -3.43
CA SER A 34 -11.60 -9.85 -2.63
C SER A 34 -10.36 -10.56 -3.23
N ARG A 35 -10.22 -10.60 -4.56
CA ARG A 35 -8.98 -11.08 -5.21
C ARG A 35 -7.77 -10.26 -4.77
N LYS A 36 -7.85 -8.92 -4.76
CA LYS A 36 -6.75 -8.07 -4.28
C LYS A 36 -6.41 -8.29 -2.80
N LEU A 37 -7.41 -8.54 -1.95
CA LEU A 37 -7.20 -8.86 -0.52
C LEU A 37 -6.54 -10.23 -0.33
N ILE A 38 -7.00 -11.26 -1.05
CA ILE A 38 -6.46 -12.63 -0.98
C ILE A 38 -5.01 -12.66 -1.47
N TYR A 39 -4.76 -12.20 -2.70
CA TYR A 39 -3.44 -12.23 -3.32
C TYR A 39 -2.45 -11.20 -2.75
N ASN A 40 -2.82 -10.46 -1.71
CA ASN A 40 -1.89 -9.68 -0.91
C ASN A 40 -1.07 -10.55 0.08
N ALA A 41 -1.57 -11.73 0.44
CA ALA A 41 -0.97 -12.60 1.45
C ALA A 41 -0.83 -14.08 1.04
N THR A 42 -1.41 -14.48 -0.11
CA THR A 42 -1.34 -15.83 -0.69
C THR A 42 -1.00 -15.81 -2.18
N ASN A 43 -0.37 -16.87 -2.69
CA ASN A 43 -0.21 -17.13 -4.12
C ASN A 43 -1.19 -18.23 -4.61
N ASP A 44 -1.16 -18.58 -5.90
CA ASP A 44 -2.02 -19.63 -6.45
C ASP A 44 -1.72 -21.02 -5.87
N ASP A 45 -0.45 -21.38 -5.66
CA ASP A 45 -0.05 -22.68 -5.11
C ASP A 45 -0.62 -22.88 -3.69
N ASP A 46 -0.61 -21.84 -2.86
CA ASP A 46 -1.19 -21.86 -1.51
C ASP A 46 -2.69 -22.20 -1.50
N ILE A 47 -3.41 -21.72 -2.53
CA ILE A 47 -4.86 -21.86 -2.67
C ILE A 47 -5.23 -23.21 -3.26
N LEU A 48 -4.56 -23.61 -4.35
CA LEU A 48 -4.84 -24.87 -5.07
C LEU A 48 -4.57 -26.09 -4.19
N ASN A 49 -3.57 -26.02 -3.29
CA ASN A 49 -3.29 -27.05 -2.29
C ASN A 49 -4.37 -27.22 -1.19
N LEU A 50 -5.49 -26.48 -1.23
CA LEU A 50 -6.61 -26.57 -0.29
C LEU A 50 -7.90 -27.15 -0.91
N ASN A 51 -7.71 -28.12 -1.81
CA ASN A 51 -8.75 -28.77 -2.62
C ASN A 51 -9.54 -27.76 -3.48
N VAL A 52 -8.86 -26.72 -3.98
CA VAL A 52 -9.42 -25.76 -4.94
C VAL A 52 -8.97 -26.17 -6.34
N THR A 53 -9.90 -26.40 -7.27
CA THR A 53 -9.54 -26.76 -8.66
C THR A 53 -9.05 -25.58 -9.47
N ASN A 54 -9.67 -24.43 -9.27
CA ASN A 54 -9.41 -23.20 -10.00
C ASN A 54 -10.01 -21.99 -9.26
N VAL A 55 -9.46 -20.82 -9.54
CA VAL A 55 -9.97 -19.53 -9.04
C VAL A 55 -10.67 -18.80 -10.19
N GLU A 56 -11.94 -18.47 -10.02
CA GLU A 56 -12.78 -17.79 -11.00
C GLU A 56 -13.24 -16.42 -10.50
N GLN A 57 -13.46 -15.47 -11.41
CA GLN A 57 -13.91 -14.12 -11.08
C GLN A 57 -15.41 -13.95 -11.39
N ILE A 58 -16.20 -13.48 -10.42
CA ILE A 58 -17.67 -13.52 -10.46
C ILE A 58 -18.27 -12.62 -11.55
N GLU A 59 -17.60 -11.51 -11.83
CA GLU A 59 -17.92 -10.51 -12.86
C GLU A 59 -17.65 -11.00 -14.30
N HIS A 60 -17.00 -12.16 -14.48
CA HIS A 60 -16.65 -12.72 -15.78
C HIS A 60 -17.58 -13.84 -16.25
N ARG A 61 -17.68 -14.02 -17.58
CA ARG A 61 -18.35 -15.17 -18.19
C ARG A 61 -17.62 -16.46 -17.81
N ARG A 62 -18.24 -17.24 -16.91
CA ARG A 62 -17.81 -18.57 -16.48
C ARG A 62 -18.72 -19.65 -17.09
N PRO A 63 -18.26 -20.90 -17.27
CA PRO A 63 -19.13 -22.02 -17.61
C PRO A 63 -20.05 -22.39 -16.43
N PRO A 64 -21.16 -23.11 -16.65
CA PRO A 64 -21.87 -23.82 -15.59
C PRO A 64 -21.11 -25.08 -15.19
N ASN A 65 -21.06 -25.38 -13.89
CA ASN A 65 -20.45 -26.60 -13.32
C ASN A 65 -21.34 -27.14 -12.18
N PRO A 66 -22.56 -27.63 -12.50
CA PRO A 66 -23.62 -27.90 -11.52
C PRO A 66 -23.36 -29.15 -10.65
N ASP A 67 -22.37 -29.97 -10.97
CA ASP A 67 -21.96 -31.14 -10.19
C ASP A 67 -20.96 -30.80 -9.07
N MET A 68 -20.37 -29.59 -9.12
CA MET A 68 -19.28 -29.16 -8.25
C MET A 68 -19.71 -28.08 -7.26
N ASP A 69 -19.10 -28.08 -6.08
CA ASP A 69 -19.34 -27.08 -5.04
C ASP A 69 -18.46 -25.82 -5.24
N ALA A 70 -18.97 -24.67 -4.80
CA ALA A 70 -18.27 -23.38 -4.90
C ALA A 70 -18.11 -22.69 -3.55
N LEU A 71 -16.89 -22.23 -3.27
CA LEU A 71 -16.58 -21.30 -2.21
C LEU A 71 -16.55 -19.89 -2.80
N TYR A 72 -17.49 -19.04 -2.39
CA TYR A 72 -17.51 -17.62 -2.74
C TYR A 72 -16.82 -16.83 -1.63
N ILE A 73 -15.70 -16.17 -1.93
CA ILE A 73 -15.09 -15.16 -1.04
C ILE A 73 -15.26 -13.81 -1.72
N LEU A 74 -16.14 -12.95 -1.21
CA LEU A 74 -16.62 -11.76 -1.91
C LEU A 74 -16.53 -10.48 -1.06
N SER A 75 -16.35 -9.33 -1.71
CA SER A 75 -16.44 -8.01 -1.09
C SER A 75 -17.91 -7.56 -0.96
N PRO A 76 -18.32 -6.90 0.15
CA PRO A 76 -19.72 -6.63 0.50
C PRO A 76 -20.43 -5.54 -0.35
N GLN A 77 -20.13 -5.47 -1.64
CA GLN A 77 -20.66 -4.46 -2.56
C GLN A 77 -21.98 -4.89 -3.19
N THR A 78 -22.91 -3.95 -3.37
CA THR A 78 -24.25 -4.21 -3.95
C THR A 78 -24.20 -4.94 -5.29
N HIS A 79 -23.29 -4.54 -6.19
CA HIS A 79 -23.18 -5.14 -7.51
C HIS A 79 -22.60 -6.56 -7.49
N ILE A 80 -21.81 -6.92 -6.47
CA ILE A 80 -21.31 -8.28 -6.27
C ILE A 80 -22.42 -9.18 -5.71
N VAL A 81 -23.34 -8.65 -4.90
CA VAL A 81 -24.58 -9.33 -4.51
C VAL A 81 -25.49 -9.56 -5.73
N ASP A 82 -25.54 -8.62 -6.68
CA ASP A 82 -26.26 -8.81 -7.95
C ASP A 82 -25.63 -9.93 -8.82
N CYS A 83 -24.29 -9.98 -8.91
CA CYS A 83 -23.57 -11.06 -9.60
C CYS A 83 -23.82 -12.44 -8.96
N LEU A 84 -23.80 -12.51 -7.62
CA LEU A 84 -24.09 -13.73 -6.85
C LEU A 84 -25.54 -14.22 -7.06
N MET A 85 -26.50 -13.30 -7.09
CA MET A 85 -27.90 -13.65 -7.38
C MET A 85 -28.09 -14.19 -8.81
N ALA A 86 -27.35 -13.69 -9.80
CA ALA A 86 -27.38 -14.22 -11.16
C ALA A 86 -26.80 -15.64 -11.27
N ASP A 87 -25.76 -15.97 -10.48
CA ASP A 87 -25.24 -17.34 -10.38
C ASP A 87 -26.26 -18.31 -9.76
N PHE A 88 -27.00 -17.87 -8.72
CA PHE A 88 -28.05 -18.66 -8.08
C PHE A 88 -29.29 -18.85 -8.97
N GLU A 89 -29.64 -17.87 -9.81
CA GLU A 89 -30.71 -18.02 -10.80
C GLU A 89 -30.33 -19.04 -11.89
N ARG A 90 -29.06 -19.03 -12.32
CA ARG A 90 -28.51 -20.01 -13.29
C ARG A 90 -28.21 -21.39 -12.69
N LYS A 91 -28.24 -21.54 -11.35
CA LYS A 91 -27.76 -22.73 -10.62
C LYS A 91 -26.36 -23.17 -11.06
N ARG A 92 -25.42 -22.22 -11.10
CA ARG A 92 -24.09 -22.40 -11.69
C ARG A 92 -23.29 -23.55 -11.07
N TYR A 93 -23.44 -23.76 -9.76
CA TYR A 93 -22.71 -24.76 -8.97
C TYR A 93 -23.69 -25.52 -8.06
N ARG A 94 -23.29 -26.70 -7.58
CA ARG A 94 -24.09 -27.62 -6.78
C ARG A 94 -24.56 -27.01 -5.45
N ARG A 95 -23.64 -26.40 -4.71
CA ARG A 95 -23.86 -25.66 -3.45
C ARG A 95 -22.84 -24.54 -3.29
N ALA A 96 -23.16 -23.53 -2.48
CA ALA A 96 -22.36 -22.34 -2.26
C ALA A 96 -21.98 -22.15 -0.78
N TRP A 97 -20.69 -22.04 -0.47
CA TRP A 97 -20.19 -21.55 0.82
C TRP A 97 -19.89 -20.07 0.66
N LEU A 98 -20.57 -19.21 1.40
CA LEU A 98 -20.52 -17.77 1.20
C LEU A 98 -19.72 -17.10 2.32
N VAL A 99 -18.64 -16.42 1.95
CA VAL A 99 -17.73 -15.72 2.86
C VAL A 99 -17.59 -14.27 2.39
N TRP A 100 -17.88 -13.31 3.26
CA TRP A 100 -17.65 -11.89 2.96
C TRP A 100 -16.32 -11.40 3.56
N THR A 101 -15.58 -10.54 2.85
CA THR A 101 -14.30 -9.98 3.34
C THR A 101 -14.46 -9.10 4.58
N SER A 102 -15.61 -8.42 4.66
CA SER A 102 -16.07 -7.51 5.72
C SER A 102 -17.59 -7.59 5.84
N VAL A 103 -18.20 -6.88 6.80
CA VAL A 103 -19.63 -7.00 7.13
C VAL A 103 -20.51 -6.53 5.96
N LEU A 104 -21.46 -7.38 5.54
CA LEU A 104 -22.42 -7.06 4.48
C LEU A 104 -23.49 -6.07 4.96
N ASP A 105 -23.83 -5.08 4.12
CA ASP A 105 -24.92 -4.14 4.34
C ASP A 105 -26.24 -4.85 4.77
N PRO A 106 -26.93 -4.39 5.83
CA PRO A 106 -28.16 -5.03 6.32
C PRO A 106 -29.28 -5.18 5.28
N GLN A 107 -29.39 -4.28 4.29
CA GLN A 107 -30.41 -4.39 3.24
C GLN A 107 -30.06 -5.51 2.25
N GLN A 108 -28.79 -5.60 1.85
CA GLN A 108 -28.31 -6.72 1.02
C GLN A 108 -28.35 -8.06 1.75
N ARG A 109 -28.03 -8.09 3.06
CA ARG A 109 -28.20 -9.28 3.89
C ARG A 109 -29.66 -9.73 3.92
N ALA A 110 -30.59 -8.82 4.22
CA ALA A 110 -32.03 -9.12 4.24
C ALA A 110 -32.59 -9.54 2.86
N ARG A 111 -31.99 -9.05 1.76
CA ARG A 111 -32.31 -9.49 0.39
C ARG A 111 -31.91 -10.95 0.14
N LEU A 112 -30.71 -11.35 0.56
CA LEU A 112 -30.25 -12.74 0.47
C LEU A 112 -31.10 -13.68 1.34
N ASP A 113 -31.38 -13.31 2.60
CA ASP A 113 -32.16 -14.14 3.53
C ASP A 113 -33.60 -14.39 3.06
N ARG A 114 -34.21 -13.41 2.36
CA ARG A 114 -35.56 -13.55 1.78
C ARG A 114 -35.58 -14.39 0.50
N SER A 115 -34.47 -14.45 -0.23
CA SER A 115 -34.36 -15.17 -1.50
C SER A 115 -34.47 -16.70 -1.31
N GLN A 116 -35.47 -17.32 -1.94
CA GLN A 116 -35.62 -18.78 -1.90
C GLN A 116 -34.45 -19.49 -2.61
N MET A 117 -34.09 -19.04 -3.82
CA MET A 117 -32.97 -19.62 -4.57
C MET A 117 -31.64 -19.54 -3.81
N ALA A 118 -31.42 -18.49 -3.01
CA ALA A 118 -30.23 -18.37 -2.18
C ALA A 118 -30.30 -19.32 -0.96
N ARG A 119 -31.43 -19.39 -0.26
CA ARG A 119 -31.63 -20.33 0.87
C ARG A 119 -31.55 -21.81 0.46
N GLU A 120 -31.83 -22.14 -0.79
CA GLU A 120 -31.69 -23.51 -1.33
C GLU A 120 -30.25 -23.87 -1.70
N GLN A 121 -29.40 -22.89 -2.05
CA GLN A 121 -28.05 -23.12 -2.57
C GLN A 121 -26.93 -22.80 -1.56
N ILE A 122 -27.14 -21.83 -0.66
CA ILE A 122 -26.15 -21.46 0.37
C ILE A 122 -26.08 -22.57 1.42
N ALA A 123 -24.92 -23.21 1.52
CA ALA A 123 -24.60 -24.24 2.51
C ALA A 123 -24.14 -23.65 3.86
N ASP A 124 -23.45 -22.50 3.83
CA ASP A 124 -22.90 -21.83 4.99
C ASP A 124 -22.67 -20.32 4.68
N PHE A 125 -22.68 -19.48 5.71
CA PHE A 125 -22.43 -18.03 5.63
C PHE A 125 -21.41 -17.61 6.69
N ARG A 126 -20.35 -16.91 6.30
CA ARG A 126 -19.35 -16.33 7.23
C ARG A 126 -18.92 -14.92 6.83
N VAL A 127 -18.27 -14.22 7.75
CA VAL A 127 -17.53 -12.98 7.49
C VAL A 127 -16.09 -13.22 7.94
N MET A 128 -15.11 -12.94 7.07
CA MET A 128 -13.70 -13.25 7.32
C MET A 128 -12.97 -12.12 8.07
N ASN A 129 -13.40 -10.87 7.92
CA ASN A 129 -12.78 -9.69 8.53
C ASN A 129 -11.28 -9.56 8.19
N ILE A 130 -11.02 -9.43 6.87
CA ILE A 130 -9.68 -9.25 6.29
C ILE A 130 -9.55 -7.98 5.43
N ASP A 131 -10.53 -7.07 5.49
CA ASP A 131 -10.61 -5.82 4.71
C ASP A 131 -9.55 -4.78 5.14
N PHE A 132 -8.30 -5.07 4.80
CA PHE A 132 -7.10 -4.25 4.98
C PHE A 132 -5.94 -4.86 4.17
N PHE A 133 -4.91 -4.07 3.84
CA PHE A 133 -3.73 -4.56 3.12
C PHE A 133 -2.48 -4.45 4.00
N PRO A 134 -1.97 -5.55 4.60
CA PRO A 134 -0.66 -5.52 5.20
C PRO A 134 0.41 -5.31 4.12
N ARG A 135 1.21 -4.25 4.26
CA ARG A 135 2.32 -3.90 3.37
C ARG A 135 3.65 -4.43 3.90
N GLU A 136 3.75 -4.60 5.22
CA GLU A 136 4.92 -5.13 5.93
C GLU A 136 4.49 -5.98 7.12
N SER A 137 5.42 -6.70 7.76
CA SER A 137 5.17 -7.50 8.97
C SER A 137 4.61 -6.70 10.17
N ARG A 138 4.75 -5.37 10.21
CA ARG A 138 4.06 -4.48 11.18
C ARG A 138 3.29 -3.29 10.56
N LEU A 139 3.18 -3.20 9.23
CA LEU A 139 2.51 -2.08 8.54
C LEU A 139 1.26 -2.53 7.79
N VAL A 140 0.15 -1.83 8.02
CA VAL A 140 -1.14 -2.02 7.34
C VAL A 140 -1.58 -0.72 6.68
N THR A 141 -2.04 -0.80 5.44
CA THR A 141 -2.63 0.30 4.67
C THR A 141 -4.03 -0.09 4.20
N PHE A 142 -4.94 0.88 4.06
CA PHE A 142 -6.25 0.68 3.42
C PHE A 142 -6.25 1.06 1.92
N ARG A 143 -5.09 1.47 1.38
CA ARG A 143 -4.89 1.94 -0.02
C ARG A 143 -5.83 3.08 -0.43
N ASP A 144 -6.21 3.93 0.52
CA ASP A 144 -7.12 5.06 0.29
C ASP A 144 -6.42 6.44 0.48
N PRO A 145 -5.87 7.02 -0.59
CA PRO A 145 -5.35 8.39 -0.59
C PRO A 145 -6.45 9.47 -0.60
N TRP A 146 -7.71 9.13 -0.89
CA TRP A 146 -8.83 10.08 -0.80
C TRP A 146 -9.29 10.30 0.64
N SER A 147 -8.92 9.41 1.58
CA SER A 147 -9.16 9.62 3.01
C SER A 147 -8.60 10.94 3.56
N PHE A 148 -7.54 11.54 2.98
CA PHE A 148 -7.07 12.84 3.46
C PHE A 148 -8.04 13.97 3.05
N PRO A 149 -8.31 14.25 1.76
CA PRO A 149 -9.29 15.27 1.40
C PRO A 149 -10.69 14.98 1.97
N VAL A 150 -11.16 13.72 2.02
CA VAL A 150 -12.47 13.41 2.62
C VAL A 150 -12.56 13.80 4.10
N LEU A 151 -11.46 13.75 4.86
CA LEU A 151 -11.44 14.11 6.28
C LEU A 151 -11.13 15.60 6.55
N PHE A 152 -10.39 16.28 5.66
CA PHE A 152 -9.86 17.62 5.92
C PHE A 152 -10.34 18.73 4.95
N HIS A 153 -10.96 18.40 3.81
CA HIS A 153 -11.46 19.39 2.85
C HIS A 153 -12.88 19.86 3.23
N PRO A 154 -13.13 21.15 3.51
CA PRO A 154 -14.42 21.64 4.04
C PRO A 154 -15.65 21.29 3.17
N GLY A 155 -15.48 21.25 1.84
CA GLY A 155 -16.53 20.85 0.90
C GLY A 155 -16.86 19.36 0.87
N CYS A 156 -16.26 18.53 1.74
CA CYS A 156 -16.49 17.09 1.84
C CYS A 156 -17.25 16.66 3.11
N ASN A 157 -17.72 17.61 3.93
CA ASN A 157 -18.34 17.35 5.23
C ASN A 157 -19.56 16.40 5.19
N HIS A 158 -20.25 16.26 4.05
CA HIS A 158 -21.33 15.27 3.86
C HIS A 158 -20.85 13.82 3.71
N LEU A 159 -19.59 13.60 3.31
CA LEU A 159 -18.99 12.26 3.17
C LEU A 159 -18.42 11.72 4.47
N ILE A 160 -17.92 12.60 5.36
CA ILE A 160 -17.19 12.25 6.59
C ILE A 160 -17.88 11.15 7.40
N ARG A 161 -19.20 11.22 7.60
CA ARG A 161 -19.92 10.21 8.39
C ARG A 161 -19.84 8.80 7.79
N GLY A 162 -19.99 8.67 6.47
CA GLY A 162 -19.85 7.37 5.80
C GLY A 162 -18.41 6.89 5.81
N HIS A 163 -17.46 7.82 5.62
CA HIS A 163 -16.03 7.53 5.64
C HIS A 163 -15.55 7.02 7.00
N LEU A 164 -15.97 7.65 8.10
CA LEU A 164 -15.64 7.19 9.45
C LEU A 164 -16.24 5.82 9.78
N GLN A 165 -17.33 5.40 9.12
CA GLN A 165 -17.88 4.05 9.28
C GLN A 165 -17.08 3.01 8.49
N ASP A 166 -16.69 3.30 7.25
CA ASP A 166 -15.78 2.45 6.45
C ASP A 166 -14.43 2.25 7.16
N LEU A 167 -13.78 3.35 7.58
CA LEU A 167 -12.53 3.28 8.35
C LEU A 167 -12.70 2.49 9.65
N ALA A 168 -13.84 2.62 10.33
CA ALA A 168 -14.10 1.86 11.55
C ALA A 168 -14.22 0.36 11.28
N GLN A 169 -14.93 -0.05 10.22
CA GLN A 169 -15.05 -1.46 9.84
C GLN A 169 -13.70 -2.07 9.46
N LYS A 170 -12.83 -1.33 8.78
CA LYS A 170 -11.46 -1.77 8.43
C LYS A 170 -10.52 -1.85 9.64
N VAL A 171 -10.64 -0.94 10.62
CA VAL A 171 -9.89 -1.05 11.89
C VAL A 171 -10.42 -2.17 12.78
N VAL A 172 -11.73 -2.41 12.84
CA VAL A 172 -12.31 -3.57 13.54
C VAL A 172 -11.88 -4.88 12.85
N SER A 173 -11.87 -4.92 11.53
CA SER A 173 -11.37 -6.04 10.72
C SER A 173 -9.94 -6.43 11.12
N LEU A 174 -9.04 -5.46 11.24
CA LEU A 174 -7.68 -5.67 11.77
C LEU A 174 -7.67 -6.18 13.24
N CYS A 175 -8.49 -5.61 14.12
CA CYS A 175 -8.58 -6.05 15.52
C CYS A 175 -9.07 -7.51 15.63
N VAL A 176 -10.06 -7.89 14.82
CA VAL A 176 -10.63 -9.24 14.77
C VAL A 176 -9.62 -10.24 14.20
N SER A 177 -8.94 -9.91 13.10
CA SER A 177 -7.85 -10.73 12.55
C SER A 177 -6.70 -10.94 13.54
N LEU A 178 -6.38 -9.95 14.38
CA LEU A 178 -5.42 -10.10 15.49
C LEU A 178 -5.96 -10.92 16.69
N GLY A 179 -7.28 -11.09 16.81
CA GLY A 179 -7.92 -11.68 17.99
C GLY A 179 -7.90 -10.77 19.22
N GLU A 180 -7.98 -9.46 19.03
CA GLU A 180 -7.92 -8.45 20.11
C GLU A 180 -9.26 -7.72 20.28
N TYR A 181 -9.69 -7.58 21.54
CA TYR A 181 -10.72 -6.60 21.96
C TYR A 181 -10.02 -5.47 22.74
N PRO A 182 -9.34 -4.53 22.04
CA PRO A 182 -8.40 -3.61 22.69
C PRO A 182 -9.06 -2.60 23.62
N ILE A 183 -8.22 -1.94 24.43
CA ILE A 183 -8.55 -0.68 25.08
C ILE A 183 -8.35 0.44 24.05
N ILE A 184 -9.42 1.16 23.71
CA ILE A 184 -9.36 2.23 22.69
C ILE A 184 -9.04 3.58 23.35
N ARG A 185 -7.97 4.21 22.88
CA ARG A 185 -7.57 5.60 23.17
C ARG A 185 -7.55 6.42 21.89
N TYR A 186 -7.80 7.72 21.98
CA TYR A 186 -7.84 8.59 20.81
C TYR A 186 -7.22 9.96 21.07
N TYR A 187 -6.55 10.53 20.07
CA TYR A 187 -5.97 11.87 20.15
C TYR A 187 -7.05 12.94 20.36
N ARG A 188 -6.79 13.86 21.28
CA ARG A 188 -7.57 15.08 21.51
C ARG A 188 -6.59 16.25 21.64
N PRO A 189 -6.48 17.17 20.66
CA PRO A 189 -5.62 18.34 20.78
C PRO A 189 -6.03 19.22 21.97
N ARG A 190 -5.04 19.74 22.71
CA ARG A 190 -5.27 20.59 23.90
C ARG A 190 -5.97 21.91 23.57
N SER A 191 -5.68 22.47 22.39
CA SER A 191 -6.22 23.73 21.88
C SER A 191 -6.66 23.54 20.43
N PRO A 192 -7.88 23.03 20.16
CA PRO A 192 -8.34 22.77 18.80
C PRO A 192 -8.52 24.06 17.99
N THR A 193 -7.93 24.10 16.80
CA THR A 193 -7.93 25.26 15.87
C THR A 193 -8.61 24.98 14.53
N HIS A 194 -9.07 23.75 14.28
CA HIS A 194 -9.60 23.27 13.00
C HIS A 194 -10.78 22.31 13.20
N GLU A 195 -11.70 22.22 12.24
CA GLU A 195 -12.93 21.39 12.35
C GLU A 195 -12.59 19.90 12.57
N ALA A 196 -11.55 19.40 11.90
CA ALA A 196 -11.12 18.01 11.97
C ALA A 196 -10.61 17.57 13.36
N SER A 197 -10.38 18.48 14.30
CA SER A 197 -9.91 18.18 15.67
C SER A 197 -10.82 17.24 16.49
N VAL A 198 -12.07 17.03 16.07
CA VAL A 198 -13.00 16.06 16.69
C VAL A 198 -13.02 14.68 16.03
N LEU A 199 -12.40 14.50 14.86
CA LEU A 199 -12.47 13.26 14.05
C LEU A 199 -12.07 12.02 14.86
N CYS A 200 -10.93 12.07 15.55
CA CYS A 200 -10.45 10.98 16.40
C CYS A 200 -11.49 10.58 17.46
N SER A 201 -12.21 11.54 18.05
CA SER A 201 -13.27 11.27 19.03
C SER A 201 -14.55 10.67 18.42
N HIS A 202 -14.82 10.89 17.14
CA HIS A 202 -15.93 10.25 16.44
C HIS A 202 -15.54 8.85 15.96
N LEU A 203 -14.38 8.71 15.31
CA LEU A 203 -13.84 7.42 14.85
C LEU A 203 -13.71 6.42 16.01
N ALA A 204 -13.23 6.87 17.17
CA ALA A 204 -13.15 6.07 18.39
C ALA A 204 -14.49 5.45 18.80
N ARG A 205 -15.59 6.19 18.65
CA ARG A 205 -16.95 5.71 18.97
C ARG A 205 -17.49 4.77 17.91
N PHE A 206 -17.24 5.02 16.63
CA PHE A 206 -17.60 4.09 15.56
C PHE A 206 -16.89 2.74 15.73
N ILE A 207 -15.56 2.73 15.92
CA ILE A 207 -14.78 1.51 16.15
C ILE A 207 -15.26 0.78 17.40
N GLN A 208 -15.48 1.50 18.52
CA GLN A 208 -15.99 0.89 19.75
C GLN A 208 -17.33 0.19 19.51
N ASN A 209 -18.30 0.87 18.88
CA ASN A 209 -19.64 0.33 18.64
C ASN A 209 -19.63 -0.86 17.67
N GLU A 210 -18.84 -0.82 16.59
CA GLU A 210 -18.72 -1.93 15.63
C GLU A 210 -18.03 -3.15 16.29
N LEU A 211 -16.97 -2.92 17.08
CA LEU A 211 -16.27 -3.96 17.85
C LEU A 211 -17.16 -4.59 18.94
N ASP A 212 -18.02 -3.79 19.58
CA ASP A 212 -19.01 -4.26 20.56
C ASP A 212 -20.07 -5.17 19.92
N GLN A 213 -20.59 -4.78 18.75
CA GLN A 213 -21.56 -5.60 18.00
C GLN A 213 -20.92 -6.92 17.53
N PHE A 214 -19.64 -6.88 17.11
CA PHE A 214 -18.90 -8.09 16.78
C PHE A 214 -18.74 -9.01 18.00
N ALA A 215 -18.26 -8.48 19.13
CA ALA A 215 -18.11 -9.27 20.37
C ALA A 215 -19.43 -9.82 20.93
N GLN A 216 -20.56 -9.12 20.73
CA GLN A 216 -21.88 -9.62 21.13
C GLN A 216 -22.42 -10.72 20.23
N SER A 217 -22.02 -10.76 18.95
CA SER A 217 -22.45 -11.78 18.00
C SER A 217 -21.55 -13.02 17.98
N GLN A 218 -20.24 -12.86 18.21
CA GLN A 218 -19.26 -13.95 18.23
C GLN A 218 -18.88 -14.35 19.67
N ARG A 219 -19.49 -15.43 20.19
CA ARG A 219 -19.33 -15.89 21.59
C ARG A 219 -17.89 -16.18 22.02
N ASP A 220 -17.05 -16.62 21.09
CA ASP A 220 -15.66 -17.01 21.36
C ASP A 220 -14.66 -15.86 21.14
N PHE A 221 -15.14 -14.61 21.11
CA PHE A 221 -14.31 -13.41 20.90
C PHE A 221 -14.28 -12.47 22.13
N PRO A 222 -13.11 -11.95 22.54
CA PRO A 222 -11.77 -12.28 22.03
C PRO A 222 -11.36 -13.73 22.40
N PRO A 223 -10.57 -14.41 21.56
CA PRO A 223 -10.09 -15.76 21.86
C PRO A 223 -9.26 -15.79 23.15
N PRO A 224 -9.37 -16.83 23.99
CA PRO A 224 -8.59 -16.96 25.23
C PRO A 224 -7.09 -16.83 24.98
N SER A 225 -6.47 -15.82 25.60
CA SER A 225 -5.09 -15.42 25.33
C SER A 225 -4.34 -15.11 26.64
N PRO A 226 -3.08 -15.56 26.80
CA PRO A 226 -2.26 -15.18 27.94
C PRO A 226 -1.63 -13.79 27.78
N ARG A 227 -1.80 -13.13 26.63
CA ARG A 227 -1.29 -11.76 26.38
C ARG A 227 -2.07 -10.76 27.25
N PRO A 228 -1.42 -9.73 27.82
CA PRO A 228 -2.15 -8.57 28.35
C PRO A 228 -2.99 -7.94 27.24
N ARG A 229 -4.22 -7.52 27.57
CA ARG A 229 -5.20 -6.94 26.64
C ARG A 229 -4.56 -5.86 25.76
N GLY A 230 -4.78 -5.94 24.44
CA GLY A 230 -4.23 -4.99 23.49
C GLY A 230 -4.70 -3.56 23.69
N VAL A 231 -3.99 -2.61 23.09
CA VAL A 231 -4.35 -1.19 23.07
C VAL A 231 -4.49 -0.72 21.63
N LEU A 232 -5.53 0.04 21.33
CA LEU A 232 -5.73 0.72 20.06
C LEU A 232 -5.59 2.23 20.29
N LEU A 233 -4.54 2.81 19.74
CA LEU A 233 -4.31 4.26 19.69
C LEU A 233 -4.87 4.78 18.37
N LEU A 234 -5.69 5.82 18.42
CA LEU A 234 -6.20 6.52 17.24
C LEU A 234 -5.62 7.93 17.21
N ALA A 235 -5.08 8.35 16.08
CA ALA A 235 -4.65 9.72 15.82
C ALA A 235 -4.93 10.09 14.36
N ASP A 236 -4.87 11.38 14.04
CA ASP A 236 -4.97 11.91 12.69
C ASP A 236 -3.77 12.81 12.37
N ARG A 237 -3.60 13.19 11.10
CA ARG A 237 -2.41 13.91 10.62
C ARG A 237 -2.11 15.22 11.38
N SER A 238 -3.12 15.87 11.98
CA SER A 238 -2.93 17.10 12.79
C SER A 238 -2.11 16.88 14.07
N MET A 239 -1.87 15.63 14.49
CA MET A 239 -0.99 15.30 15.62
C MET A 239 0.49 15.61 15.33
N ASP A 240 0.93 15.51 14.09
CA ASP A 240 2.29 15.84 13.68
C ASP A 240 2.32 16.29 12.21
N MET A 241 2.39 17.60 12.02
CA MET A 241 2.48 18.25 10.72
C MET A 241 3.93 18.44 10.24
N VAL A 242 4.93 18.07 11.06
CA VAL A 242 6.37 18.18 10.74
C VAL A 242 6.89 16.88 10.13
N ALA A 243 6.47 15.74 10.66
CA ALA A 243 6.84 14.40 10.20
C ALA A 243 6.71 14.18 8.66
N PRO A 244 5.66 14.64 7.96
CA PRO A 244 5.55 14.50 6.50
C PRO A 244 6.26 15.60 5.68
N LEU A 245 6.99 16.52 6.33
CA LEU A 245 7.73 17.61 5.67
C LEU A 245 9.25 17.49 5.79
N VAL A 246 9.78 16.93 6.89
CA VAL A 246 11.23 16.76 7.07
C VAL A 246 11.79 15.66 6.19
N HIS A 247 12.99 15.87 5.64
CA HIS A 247 13.79 14.81 5.04
C HIS A 247 14.23 13.81 6.12
N GLU A 248 14.15 12.51 5.80
CA GLU A 248 14.40 11.43 6.76
C GLU A 248 15.34 10.36 6.19
N PHE A 249 16.56 10.30 6.74
CA PHE A 249 17.69 9.57 6.16
C PHE A 249 17.77 8.08 6.52
N THR A 250 16.68 7.47 7.00
CA THR A 250 16.59 6.00 7.03
C THR A 250 16.15 5.46 5.68
N TYR A 251 16.75 4.36 5.25
CA TYR A 251 16.79 3.91 3.85
C TYR A 251 15.44 3.95 3.13
N GLN A 252 14.40 3.37 3.71
CA GLN A 252 13.06 3.36 3.11
C GLN A 252 12.42 4.74 3.00
N SER A 253 12.51 5.57 4.04
CA SER A 253 11.99 6.94 4.00
C SER A 253 12.68 7.76 2.91
N MET A 254 14.02 7.68 2.83
CA MET A 254 14.82 8.37 1.81
C MET A 254 14.51 7.87 0.39
N VAL A 255 14.36 6.56 0.20
CA VAL A 255 13.98 5.95 -1.09
C VAL A 255 12.60 6.40 -1.54
N HIS A 256 11.60 6.46 -0.64
CA HIS A 256 10.25 6.90 -0.99
C HIS A 256 10.07 8.43 -1.10
N ASP A 257 11.00 9.24 -0.56
CA ASP A 257 11.01 10.70 -0.73
C ASP A 257 11.69 11.11 -2.04
N LEU A 258 12.89 10.56 -2.31
CA LEU A 258 13.79 11.04 -3.37
C LEU A 258 13.65 10.30 -4.71
N LEU A 259 13.19 9.04 -4.73
CA LEU A 259 13.11 8.23 -5.96
C LEU A 259 11.66 8.11 -6.48
N PRO A 260 11.46 7.91 -7.80
CA PRO A 260 10.13 7.74 -8.40
C PRO A 260 9.54 6.33 -8.14
N ILE A 261 9.32 6.00 -6.87
CA ILE A 261 8.73 4.73 -6.42
C ILE A 261 7.23 4.68 -6.77
N LYS A 262 6.80 3.58 -7.39
CA LYS A 262 5.38 3.30 -7.68
C LYS A 262 4.76 2.55 -6.52
N ASP A 263 4.17 3.28 -5.57
CA ASP A 263 3.47 2.72 -4.41
C ASP A 263 1.98 2.47 -4.75
N GLY A 264 1.69 1.34 -5.41
CA GLY A 264 0.35 0.95 -5.87
C GLY A 264 -0.19 -0.29 -5.14
N ASP A 265 -0.81 -1.23 -5.85
CA ASP A 265 -1.11 -2.56 -5.27
C ASP A 265 0.20 -3.25 -4.83
N LYS A 266 1.24 -3.19 -5.68
CA LYS A 266 2.64 -3.53 -5.38
C LYS A 266 3.48 -2.26 -5.25
N VAL A 267 4.61 -2.34 -4.55
CA VAL A 267 5.66 -1.30 -4.58
C VAL A 267 6.65 -1.69 -5.67
N THR A 268 6.86 -0.86 -6.69
CA THR A 268 7.89 -1.12 -7.71
C THR A 268 8.76 0.10 -8.02
N TYR A 269 9.96 -0.17 -8.52
CA TYR A 269 10.91 0.84 -8.97
C TYR A 269 11.56 0.37 -10.28
N THR A 270 11.69 1.28 -11.24
CA THR A 270 12.23 0.98 -12.57
C THR A 270 13.69 1.36 -12.64
N THR A 271 14.57 0.36 -12.59
CA THR A 271 16.03 0.52 -12.56
C THR A 271 16.70 -0.03 -13.81
N VAL A 272 17.98 0.25 -14.02
CA VAL A 272 18.79 -0.33 -15.10
C VAL A 272 19.56 -1.54 -14.59
N ILE A 273 19.46 -2.66 -15.29
CA ILE A 273 20.27 -3.86 -15.07
C ILE A 273 21.23 -4.09 -16.24
N ASN A 274 22.28 -4.90 -15.99
CA ASN A 274 23.32 -5.24 -16.97
C ASN A 274 24.08 -4.02 -17.54
N THR A 275 24.22 -2.96 -16.73
CA THR A 275 25.14 -1.84 -16.98
C THR A 275 26.55 -2.37 -17.24
N GLY A 276 27.28 -1.76 -18.18
CA GLY A 276 28.64 -2.16 -18.55
C GLY A 276 28.72 -3.31 -19.57
N SER A 277 27.83 -4.31 -19.53
CA SER A 277 27.93 -5.51 -20.38
C SER A 277 27.29 -5.40 -21.78
N GLY A 278 27.11 -4.17 -22.29
CA GLY A 278 26.61 -3.90 -23.65
C GLY A 278 25.11 -4.23 -23.90
N GLY A 279 24.35 -4.53 -22.85
CA GLY A 279 22.95 -4.97 -22.92
C GLY A 279 22.08 -4.36 -21.82
N GLU A 280 22.16 -3.05 -21.64
CA GLU A 280 21.39 -2.31 -20.63
C GLU A 280 19.89 -2.47 -20.83
N GLU A 281 19.20 -2.96 -19.80
CA GLU A 281 17.75 -3.15 -19.80
C GLU A 281 17.11 -2.37 -18.64
N LYS A 282 16.02 -1.65 -18.92
CA LYS A 282 15.18 -1.04 -17.89
C LYS A 282 14.18 -2.05 -17.38
N LYS A 283 14.35 -2.50 -16.13
CA LYS A 283 13.50 -3.49 -15.47
C LYS A 283 12.69 -2.82 -14.35
N ASP A 284 11.38 -3.04 -14.37
CA ASP A 284 10.50 -2.68 -13.25
C ASP A 284 10.58 -3.80 -12.21
N MET A 285 11.03 -3.47 -11.00
CA MET A 285 11.37 -4.43 -9.96
C MET A 285 10.51 -4.19 -8.72
N GLU A 286 10.01 -5.28 -8.14
CA GLU A 286 9.11 -5.24 -6.99
C GLU A 286 9.90 -5.24 -5.67
N ILE A 287 9.46 -4.40 -4.73
CA ILE A 287 10.02 -4.29 -3.38
C ILE A 287 8.97 -4.82 -2.40
N ASN A 288 9.27 -5.91 -1.68
CA ASN A 288 8.33 -6.57 -0.77
C ASN A 288 9.05 -7.27 0.40
N GLU A 289 8.33 -8.07 1.20
CA GLU A 289 8.90 -8.77 2.37
C GLU A 289 9.60 -10.12 2.04
N GLU A 290 9.64 -10.54 0.76
CA GLU A 290 10.50 -11.65 0.33
C GLU A 290 11.95 -11.18 0.09
N ASP A 291 12.17 -9.86 -0.08
CA ASP A 291 13.50 -9.29 -0.22
C ASP A 291 14.16 -9.08 1.16
N ASN A 292 15.07 -10.00 1.50
CA ASN A 292 15.84 -9.96 2.75
C ASN A 292 16.72 -8.71 2.87
N VAL A 293 17.21 -8.14 1.76
CA VAL A 293 18.07 -6.95 1.76
C VAL A 293 17.23 -5.73 2.11
N TRP A 294 16.04 -5.61 1.52
CA TRP A 294 15.06 -4.59 1.93
C TRP A 294 14.65 -4.73 3.39
N VAL A 295 14.26 -5.93 3.83
CA VAL A 295 13.75 -6.19 5.18
C VAL A 295 14.81 -5.92 6.25
N GLU A 296 16.10 -6.22 6.01
CA GLU A 296 17.15 -5.85 6.96
C GLU A 296 17.42 -4.33 6.96
N TYR A 297 17.57 -3.71 5.78
CA TYR A 297 18.15 -2.36 5.68
C TYR A 297 17.14 -1.22 5.77
N ARG A 298 15.85 -1.43 5.47
CA ARG A 298 14.84 -0.36 5.32
C ARG A 298 14.76 0.66 6.46
N HIS A 299 15.02 0.21 7.70
CA HIS A 299 14.91 1.02 8.92
C HIS A 299 16.27 1.55 9.43
N GLN A 300 17.37 1.22 8.76
CA GLN A 300 18.72 1.68 9.12
C GLN A 300 19.03 3.02 8.45
N HIS A 301 19.97 3.79 8.99
CA HIS A 301 20.38 5.07 8.40
C HIS A 301 21.19 4.84 7.11
N MET A 302 21.05 5.70 6.10
CA MET A 302 21.65 5.50 4.77
C MET A 302 23.17 5.29 4.82
N LYS A 303 23.88 6.00 5.69
CA LYS A 303 25.32 5.79 5.98
C LYS A 303 25.61 4.31 6.28
N ASP A 304 24.87 3.71 7.20
CA ASP A 304 25.11 2.36 7.70
C ASP A 304 24.75 1.32 6.62
N VAL A 305 23.72 1.60 5.81
CA VAL A 305 23.29 0.78 4.68
C VAL A 305 24.35 0.75 3.57
N LEU A 306 24.96 1.90 3.24
CA LEU A 306 26.07 1.96 2.29
C LEU A 306 27.28 1.13 2.77
N GLU A 307 27.65 1.27 4.05
CA GLU A 307 28.72 0.46 4.63
C GLU A 307 28.38 -1.04 4.66
N LYS A 308 27.13 -1.41 4.99
CA LYS A 308 26.68 -2.82 5.02
C LYS A 308 26.63 -3.42 3.62
N LEU A 309 26.03 -2.76 2.63
CA LEU A 309 26.04 -3.20 1.24
C LEU A 309 27.46 -3.51 0.74
N GLY A 310 28.44 -2.66 1.08
CA GLY A 310 29.86 -2.92 0.77
C GLY A 310 30.43 -4.14 1.52
N ARG A 311 30.17 -4.26 2.83
CA ARG A 311 30.64 -5.39 3.65
C ARG A 311 30.03 -6.73 3.25
N ASP A 312 28.73 -6.77 2.98
CA ASP A 312 28.01 -8.00 2.66
C ASP A 312 28.22 -8.42 1.20
N PHE A 313 28.49 -7.48 0.28
CA PHE A 313 29.05 -7.83 -1.03
C PHE A 313 30.47 -8.42 -0.92
N ALA A 314 31.34 -7.88 -0.04
CA ALA A 314 32.67 -8.44 0.15
C ALA A 314 32.62 -9.91 0.63
N LYS A 315 31.74 -10.22 1.60
CA LYS A 315 31.45 -11.61 2.03
C LYS A 315 30.90 -12.46 0.89
N PHE A 316 30.01 -11.91 0.05
CA PHE A 316 29.49 -12.62 -1.12
C PHE A 316 30.60 -12.99 -2.11
N ARG A 317 31.56 -12.09 -2.35
CA ARG A 317 32.75 -12.37 -3.19
C ARG A 317 33.64 -13.45 -2.57
N GLU A 318 33.90 -13.39 -1.27
CA GLU A 318 34.64 -14.45 -0.54
C GLU A 318 33.96 -15.82 -0.64
N ALA A 319 32.62 -15.85 -0.58
CA ALA A 319 31.82 -17.07 -0.72
C ALA A 319 31.73 -17.59 -2.17
N ASN A 320 32.13 -16.81 -3.18
CA ASN A 320 32.07 -17.18 -4.60
C ASN A 320 33.44 -16.95 -5.30
N PRO A 321 34.46 -17.80 -5.03
CA PRO A 321 35.84 -17.59 -5.51
C PRO A 321 35.99 -17.45 -7.03
N GLN A 322 35.04 -17.98 -7.80
CA GLN A 322 34.95 -17.85 -9.27
C GLN A 322 34.80 -16.41 -9.79
N PHE A 323 34.66 -15.41 -8.90
CA PHE A 323 34.70 -13.98 -9.23
C PHE A 323 35.81 -13.21 -8.48
N ALA A 324 36.72 -13.89 -7.78
CA ALA A 324 37.68 -13.23 -6.89
C ALA A 324 38.92 -12.64 -7.59
N GLU A 325 39.18 -12.99 -8.85
CA GLU A 325 40.48 -12.73 -9.51
C GLU A 325 40.63 -11.34 -10.16
N ASP A 326 39.56 -10.57 -10.34
CA ASP A 326 39.59 -9.23 -10.96
C ASP A 326 39.21 -8.09 -9.99
N ASN A 327 40.05 -7.05 -10.00
CA ASN A 327 39.98 -5.80 -9.21
C ASN A 327 40.05 -5.92 -7.67
N ASP A 328 41.20 -5.47 -7.15
CA ASP A 328 41.53 -5.30 -5.73
C ASP A 328 40.85 -4.06 -5.07
N LYS A 329 39.84 -3.48 -5.72
CA LYS A 329 39.06 -2.33 -5.23
C LYS A 329 37.57 -2.55 -5.49
N ALA A 330 36.84 -2.90 -4.45
CA ALA A 330 35.38 -2.99 -4.48
C ALA A 330 34.76 -1.58 -4.54
N ASN A 331 34.47 -1.09 -5.75
CA ASN A 331 33.65 0.09 -5.99
C ASN A 331 32.28 -0.34 -6.58
N VAL A 332 31.23 0.47 -6.41
CA VAL A 332 29.85 0.14 -6.79
C VAL A 332 29.71 -0.31 -8.25
N ASN A 333 30.50 0.25 -9.18
CA ASN A 333 30.51 -0.20 -10.58
C ASN A 333 31.11 -1.60 -10.74
N THR A 334 32.24 -1.88 -10.07
CA THR A 334 32.86 -3.22 -10.02
C THR A 334 31.91 -4.27 -9.46
N ILE A 335 31.03 -3.88 -8.52
CA ILE A 335 29.96 -4.73 -8.01
C ILE A 335 28.95 -5.05 -9.13
N LYS A 336 28.45 -4.05 -9.86
CA LYS A 336 27.48 -4.24 -10.97
C LYS A 336 28.04 -5.12 -12.09
N ASP A 337 29.28 -4.86 -12.50
CA ASP A 337 29.98 -5.64 -13.54
C ASP A 337 30.12 -7.12 -13.13
N MET A 338 30.52 -7.39 -11.87
CA MET A 338 30.61 -8.75 -11.33
C MET A 338 29.25 -9.42 -11.20
N LEU A 339 28.25 -8.69 -10.69
CA LEU A 339 26.89 -9.20 -10.54
C LEU A 339 26.32 -9.66 -11.89
N ALA A 340 26.55 -8.93 -12.98
CA ALA A 340 26.06 -9.29 -14.32
C ALA A 340 26.44 -10.71 -14.76
N GLY A 341 27.60 -11.24 -14.32
CA GLY A 341 28.07 -12.60 -14.61
C GLY A 341 27.34 -13.74 -13.89
N LEU A 342 26.53 -13.46 -12.85
CA LEU A 342 25.81 -14.47 -12.07
C LEU A 342 24.50 -14.91 -12.74
N THR A 343 24.56 -15.91 -13.61
CA THR A 343 23.36 -16.51 -14.23
C THR A 343 22.59 -17.43 -13.27
N GLU A 344 23.27 -18.20 -12.43
CA GLU A 344 22.63 -19.24 -11.58
C GLU A 344 21.95 -18.67 -10.31
N PHE A 345 22.39 -17.51 -9.81
CA PHE A 345 21.86 -16.89 -8.58
C PHE A 345 20.99 -15.64 -8.84
N GLN A 346 20.23 -15.66 -9.95
CA GLN A 346 19.55 -14.48 -10.51
C GLN A 346 18.67 -13.70 -9.51
N LYS A 347 17.89 -14.37 -8.65
CA LYS A 347 17.04 -13.68 -7.65
C LYS A 347 17.85 -12.81 -6.67
N GLY A 348 18.92 -13.37 -6.09
CA GLY A 348 19.77 -12.65 -5.13
C GLY A 348 20.57 -11.54 -5.81
N ARG A 349 21.13 -11.83 -6.99
CA ARG A 349 21.81 -10.85 -7.84
C ARG A 349 20.94 -9.62 -8.12
N ASP A 350 19.72 -9.85 -8.56
CA ASP A 350 18.78 -8.80 -8.94
C ASP A 350 18.44 -7.92 -7.72
N ALA A 351 18.15 -8.50 -6.55
CA ALA A 351 17.92 -7.77 -5.30
C ALA A 351 19.10 -6.88 -4.88
N TYR A 352 20.33 -7.41 -4.86
CA TYR A 352 21.52 -6.59 -4.56
C TYR A 352 21.74 -5.47 -5.58
N THR A 353 21.50 -5.73 -6.88
CA THR A 353 21.60 -4.71 -7.94
C THR A 353 20.60 -3.57 -7.72
N LEU A 354 19.34 -3.91 -7.43
CA LEU A 354 18.27 -2.99 -7.11
C LEU A 354 18.64 -2.07 -5.92
N HIS A 355 19.10 -2.65 -4.81
CA HIS A 355 19.40 -1.87 -3.61
C HIS A 355 20.63 -0.98 -3.75
N LEU A 356 21.66 -1.42 -4.48
CA LEU A 356 22.82 -0.59 -4.82
C LEU A 356 22.43 0.59 -5.72
N ASN A 357 21.64 0.36 -6.77
CA ASN A 357 21.17 1.43 -7.65
C ASN A 357 20.34 2.47 -6.88
N MET A 358 19.39 2.03 -6.04
CA MET A 358 18.58 2.95 -5.24
C MET A 358 19.42 3.76 -4.24
N ALA A 359 20.40 3.13 -3.58
CA ALA A 359 21.28 3.84 -2.64
C ALA A 359 22.18 4.86 -3.36
N GLU A 360 22.72 4.52 -4.54
CA GLU A 360 23.51 5.43 -5.37
C GLU A 360 22.70 6.61 -5.89
N GLU A 361 21.48 6.38 -6.41
CA GLU A 361 20.60 7.47 -6.88
C GLU A 361 20.14 8.38 -5.73
N CYS A 362 19.82 7.83 -4.55
CA CYS A 362 19.53 8.63 -3.35
C CYS A 362 20.72 9.52 -2.94
N MET A 363 21.94 8.97 -2.93
CA MET A 363 23.14 9.74 -2.57
C MET A 363 23.53 10.77 -3.63
N LYS A 364 23.28 10.47 -4.91
CA LYS A 364 23.42 11.44 -6.00
C LYS A 364 22.45 12.61 -5.82
N PHE A 365 21.16 12.34 -5.58
CA PHE A 365 20.17 13.37 -5.32
C PHE A 365 20.56 14.23 -4.10
N PHE A 366 21.00 13.59 -3.01
CA PHE A 366 21.45 14.27 -1.78
C PHE A 366 22.57 15.29 -2.04
N GLN A 367 23.53 14.95 -2.90
CA GLN A 367 24.66 15.82 -3.27
C GLN A 367 24.26 16.89 -4.29
N ASP A 368 23.59 16.52 -5.38
CA ASP A 368 23.20 17.43 -6.46
C ASP A 368 22.23 18.52 -5.98
N HIS A 369 21.42 18.24 -4.95
CA HIS A 369 20.36 19.14 -4.45
C HIS A 369 20.62 19.72 -3.04
N LYS A 370 21.86 19.65 -2.52
CA LYS A 370 22.28 20.25 -1.23
C LYS A 370 21.39 19.84 -0.04
N LEU A 371 21.01 18.57 0.01
CA LEU A 371 20.12 18.07 1.07
C LEU A 371 20.79 18.11 2.46
N LEU A 372 22.12 18.18 2.54
CA LEU A 372 22.85 18.42 3.78
C LEU A 372 22.46 19.79 4.40
N GLU A 373 22.58 20.85 3.62
CA GLU A 373 22.29 22.23 4.04
C GLU A 373 20.79 22.45 4.26
N VAL A 374 19.94 21.95 3.34
CA VAL A 374 18.48 21.96 3.49
C VAL A 374 18.08 21.28 4.81
N SER A 375 18.57 20.08 5.06
CA SER A 375 18.14 19.29 6.23
C SER A 375 18.67 19.84 7.55
N SER A 376 19.88 20.42 7.61
CA SER A 376 20.31 21.09 8.85
C SER A 376 19.36 22.23 9.22
N VAL A 377 18.86 23.00 8.23
CA VAL A 377 17.84 24.04 8.45
C VAL A 377 16.48 23.42 8.81
N GLU A 378 16.01 22.39 8.11
CA GLU A 378 14.76 21.68 8.46
C GLU A 378 14.78 21.17 9.90
N GLN A 379 15.86 20.50 10.31
CA GLN A 379 16.04 19.99 11.68
C GLN A 379 16.08 21.14 12.71
N CYS A 380 16.65 22.29 12.36
CA CYS A 380 16.59 23.50 13.20
C CYS A 380 15.17 24.05 13.36
N LEU A 381 14.35 24.03 12.31
CA LEU A 381 12.96 24.50 12.34
C LEU A 381 12.04 23.50 13.09
N ALA A 382 12.23 22.21 12.82
CA ALA A 382 11.47 21.09 13.38
C ALA A 382 11.70 20.89 14.90
N THR A 383 12.90 21.21 15.39
CA THR A 383 13.26 21.09 16.82
C THR A 383 13.32 22.42 17.56
N GLY A 384 13.52 23.54 16.86
CA GLY A 384 13.89 24.83 17.44
C GLY A 384 15.35 24.92 17.91
N LEU A 385 16.15 23.88 17.69
CA LEU A 385 17.51 23.72 18.21
C LEU A 385 18.54 23.50 17.09
N ASP A 386 19.72 24.09 17.26
CA ASP A 386 20.88 23.82 16.42
C ASP A 386 21.52 22.44 16.72
N GLU A 387 22.54 22.07 15.98
CA GLU A 387 23.31 20.81 16.14
C GLU A 387 23.96 20.69 17.53
N ASN A 388 24.15 21.81 18.23
CA ASN A 388 24.66 21.86 19.60
C ASN A 388 23.55 21.77 20.66
N TYR A 389 22.31 21.50 20.25
CA TYR A 389 21.09 21.49 21.07
C TYR A 389 20.85 22.83 21.81
N LYS A 390 21.32 23.95 21.24
CA LYS A 390 21.07 25.32 21.71
C LYS A 390 19.99 25.96 20.84
N LYS A 391 19.34 27.02 21.34
CA LYS A 391 18.30 27.74 20.57
C LYS A 391 18.87 28.27 19.25
N ALA A 392 18.34 27.76 18.14
CA ALA A 392 18.83 28.08 16.81
C ALA A 392 18.71 29.58 16.47
N LYS A 393 19.68 30.09 15.69
CA LYS A 393 19.83 31.51 15.35
C LYS A 393 19.95 31.69 13.83
N ASN A 394 19.67 32.91 13.36
CA ASN A 394 19.83 33.34 11.97
C ASN A 394 19.07 32.52 10.91
N LEU A 395 18.14 31.63 11.30
CA LEU A 395 17.40 30.75 10.39
C LEU A 395 16.65 31.49 9.27
N ALA A 396 16.18 32.72 9.52
CA ALA A 396 15.53 33.52 8.49
C ALA A 396 16.49 33.91 7.33
N ALA A 397 17.77 34.12 7.61
CA ALA A 397 18.78 34.40 6.59
C ALA A 397 19.20 33.12 5.84
N GLN A 398 19.40 32.02 6.57
CA GLN A 398 19.71 30.70 5.99
C GLN A 398 18.58 30.22 5.06
N LEU A 399 17.32 30.40 5.49
CA LEU A 399 16.14 30.14 4.67
C LEU A 399 16.17 30.98 3.38
N VAL A 400 16.31 32.30 3.46
CA VAL A 400 16.31 33.18 2.28
C VAL A 400 17.43 32.81 1.30
N GLN A 401 18.59 32.38 1.81
CA GLN A 401 19.69 31.85 0.98
C GLN A 401 19.31 30.55 0.27
N LEU A 402 18.76 29.56 0.97
CA LEU A 402 18.36 28.27 0.38
C LEU A 402 17.17 28.39 -0.60
N LEU A 403 16.28 29.35 -0.38
CA LEU A 403 15.16 29.63 -1.30
C LEU A 403 15.59 30.24 -2.63
N ASP A 404 16.77 30.88 -2.68
CA ASP A 404 17.38 31.48 -3.88
C ASP A 404 18.31 30.50 -4.63
N ASP A 405 18.62 29.34 -4.03
CA ASP A 405 19.66 28.43 -4.52
C ASP A 405 19.12 27.48 -5.60
N ASP A 406 19.64 27.60 -6.83
CA ASP A 406 19.22 26.80 -7.99
C ASP A 406 19.43 25.28 -7.83
N ALA A 407 20.26 24.84 -6.87
CA ALA A 407 20.37 23.42 -6.55
C ALA A 407 19.14 22.89 -5.77
N VAL A 408 18.52 23.72 -4.94
CA VAL A 408 17.41 23.32 -4.05
C VAL A 408 16.11 23.31 -4.85
N VAL A 409 15.50 22.13 -4.99
CA VAL A 409 14.31 21.95 -5.84
C VAL A 409 13.04 22.57 -5.25
N ARG A 410 12.08 22.91 -6.13
CA ARG A 410 10.82 23.58 -5.76
C ARG A 410 10.05 22.93 -4.59
N PRO A 411 9.90 21.59 -4.49
CA PRO A 411 9.25 20.97 -3.32
C PRO A 411 9.96 21.26 -2.00
N ASP A 412 11.28 21.33 -2.00
CA ASP A 412 12.08 21.54 -0.78
C ASP A 412 12.10 23.00 -0.37
N ARG A 413 12.11 23.93 -1.34
CA ARG A 413 11.81 25.35 -1.09
C ARG A 413 10.45 25.53 -0.41
N LEU A 414 9.45 24.74 -0.80
CA LEU A 414 8.13 24.74 -0.15
C LEU A 414 8.17 24.09 1.24
N ARG A 415 8.79 22.92 1.42
CA ARG A 415 8.97 22.24 2.73
C ARG A 415 9.61 23.17 3.76
N LEU A 416 10.72 23.81 3.39
CA LEU A 416 11.42 24.80 4.20
C LEU A 416 10.52 26.00 4.60
N LEU A 417 9.71 26.52 3.67
CA LEU A 417 8.78 27.62 3.95
C LEU A 417 7.66 27.21 4.92
N LEU A 418 7.05 26.04 4.72
CA LEU A 418 6.00 25.50 5.60
C LEU A 418 6.54 25.25 7.01
N LEU A 419 7.70 24.58 7.12
CA LEU A 419 8.40 24.36 8.40
C LEU A 419 8.77 25.68 9.09
N TYR A 420 9.15 26.72 8.34
CA TYR A 420 9.43 28.04 8.89
C TYR A 420 8.18 28.75 9.41
N ILE A 421 7.05 28.69 8.69
CA ILE A 421 5.77 29.24 9.14
C ILE A 421 5.32 28.55 10.43
N MET A 422 5.45 27.22 10.50
CA MET A 422 5.20 26.42 11.71
C MET A 422 6.11 26.83 12.87
N TYR A 423 7.43 26.85 12.67
CA TYR A 423 8.43 27.24 13.68
C TYR A 423 8.20 28.66 14.22
N ARG A 424 7.76 29.59 13.36
CA ARG A 424 7.48 30.97 13.76
C ARG A 424 6.12 31.15 14.45
N GLY A 425 5.22 30.15 14.42
CA GLY A 425 3.82 30.29 14.83
C GLY A 425 3.10 31.31 13.95
N GLY A 426 3.16 31.11 12.63
CA GLY A 426 2.71 32.05 11.62
C GLY A 426 3.65 33.25 11.43
N ILE A 427 3.48 33.98 10.32
CA ILE A 427 4.22 35.22 10.02
C ILE A 427 3.28 36.27 9.40
N LEU A 428 3.81 37.45 9.04
CA LEU A 428 2.99 38.50 8.41
C LEU A 428 2.64 38.13 6.96
N ALA A 429 1.39 38.33 6.56
CA ALA A 429 0.88 38.16 5.20
C ALA A 429 1.79 38.74 4.09
N GLY A 430 2.33 39.94 4.35
CA GLY A 430 3.22 40.64 3.43
C GLY A 430 4.61 39.98 3.30
N ASP A 431 5.05 39.23 4.30
CA ASP A 431 6.33 38.49 4.27
C ASP A 431 6.16 37.09 3.69
N ILE A 432 4.99 36.44 3.87
CA ILE A 432 4.64 35.22 3.12
C ILE A 432 4.73 35.48 1.61
N ARG A 433 4.08 36.55 1.13
CA ARG A 433 4.10 36.92 -0.30
C ARG A 433 5.51 37.22 -0.82
N LYS A 434 6.39 37.82 -0.01
CA LYS A 434 7.81 38.01 -0.37
C LYS A 434 8.55 36.67 -0.47
N LEU A 435 8.38 35.78 0.52
CA LEU A 435 9.06 34.48 0.55
C LEU A 435 8.61 33.57 -0.60
N ILE A 436 7.31 33.54 -0.92
CA ILE A 436 6.78 32.81 -2.10
C ILE A 436 7.40 33.34 -3.39
N ALA A 437 7.42 34.67 -3.58
CA ALA A 437 7.99 35.28 -4.78
C ALA A 437 9.51 35.07 -4.89
N HIS A 438 10.24 35.21 -3.78
CA HIS A 438 11.69 34.99 -3.69
C HIS A 438 12.06 33.53 -3.99
N ALA A 439 11.32 32.58 -3.42
CA ALA A 439 11.50 31.14 -3.65
C ALA A 439 11.11 30.68 -5.08
N GLN A 440 10.51 31.57 -5.88
CA GLN A 440 9.94 31.28 -7.21
C GLN A 440 8.83 30.22 -7.15
N LEU A 441 8.07 30.19 -6.05
CA LEU A 441 6.97 29.25 -5.83
C LEU A 441 5.72 29.65 -6.66
N THR A 442 4.97 28.64 -7.09
CA THR A 442 3.79 28.80 -7.95
C THR A 442 2.57 29.27 -7.15
N PRO A 443 1.50 29.76 -7.80
CA PRO A 443 0.23 30.07 -7.11
C PRO A 443 -0.33 28.87 -6.33
N GLN A 444 -0.19 27.64 -6.86
CA GLN A 444 -0.63 26.41 -6.20
C GLN A 444 0.18 26.10 -4.93
N ASP A 445 1.48 26.43 -4.92
CA ASP A 445 2.29 26.32 -3.70
C ASP A 445 1.86 27.35 -2.63
N GLY A 446 1.35 28.52 -3.07
CA GLY A 446 0.68 29.48 -2.20
C GLY A 446 -0.65 28.98 -1.62
N GLU A 447 -1.38 28.16 -2.37
CA GLU A 447 -2.55 27.42 -1.85
C GLU A 447 -2.13 26.40 -0.79
N VAL A 448 -1.04 25.62 -1.00
CA VAL A 448 -0.48 24.72 0.03
C VAL A 448 -0.13 25.48 1.32
N VAL A 449 0.54 26.62 1.20
CA VAL A 449 0.88 27.48 2.36
C VAL A 449 -0.38 27.95 3.09
N SER A 450 -1.43 28.32 2.37
CA SER A 450 -2.69 28.81 2.95
C SER A 450 -3.51 27.70 3.62
N ASN A 451 -3.54 26.51 3.01
CA ASN A 451 -4.35 25.39 3.47
C ASN A 451 -3.85 24.73 4.76
N LEU A 452 -2.66 25.12 5.26
CA LEU A 452 -2.20 24.77 6.60
C LEU A 452 -3.15 25.25 7.72
N ASP A 453 -3.87 26.37 7.53
CA ASP A 453 -4.88 26.84 8.50
C ASP A 453 -6.03 25.82 8.66
N LEU A 454 -6.43 25.12 7.59
CA LEU A 454 -7.45 24.05 7.61
C LEU A 454 -7.02 22.83 8.44
N LEU A 455 -5.71 22.70 8.65
CA LEU A 455 -5.07 21.64 9.43
C LEU A 455 -4.63 22.12 10.83
N GLY A 456 -5.08 23.33 11.22
CA GLY A 456 -4.89 23.90 12.54
C GLY A 456 -3.58 24.65 12.76
N ILE A 457 -2.73 24.74 11.74
CA ILE A 457 -1.46 25.46 11.76
C ILE A 457 -1.70 26.91 11.34
N GLY A 458 -1.66 27.84 12.30
CA GLY A 458 -1.86 29.27 12.05
C GLY A 458 -0.82 29.86 11.09
N VAL A 459 -1.24 30.19 9.87
CA VAL A 459 -0.35 30.65 8.77
C VAL A 459 -0.01 32.14 8.91
N GLU A 460 -1.04 32.97 8.98
CA GLU A 460 -0.90 34.42 9.19
C GLU A 460 -1.01 34.79 10.68
N LYS A 461 -0.25 35.79 11.11
CA LYS A 461 -0.46 36.44 12.41
C LYS A 461 -0.50 37.97 12.34
N PRO A 462 -1.27 38.62 13.23
CA PRO A 462 -1.29 40.08 13.35
C PRO A 462 0.04 40.65 13.86
N LEU A 463 0.25 41.97 13.69
CA LEU A 463 1.43 42.68 14.20
C LEU A 463 1.53 42.64 15.75
N LYS A 464 0.39 42.55 16.44
CA LYS A 464 0.32 42.28 17.88
C LYS A 464 -0.35 40.92 18.08
N ASP A 465 0.45 39.93 18.42
CA ASP A 465 -0.02 38.59 18.76
C ASP A 465 0.21 38.34 20.26
N ASP A 466 -0.87 38.26 21.02
CA ASP A 466 -0.85 38.01 22.47
C ASP A 466 -0.99 36.50 22.79
N LYS A 467 -0.99 35.62 21.78
CA LYS A 467 -1.05 34.17 21.99
C LYS A 467 0.21 33.65 22.69
N GLN A 468 0.03 32.67 23.57
CA GLN A 468 1.15 31.93 24.15
C GLN A 468 1.82 31.04 23.08
N PRO A 469 3.15 30.81 23.15
CA PRO A 469 3.83 29.87 22.28
C PRO A 469 3.21 28.47 22.35
N VAL A 470 3.07 27.81 21.20
CA VAL A 470 2.58 26.43 21.12
C VAL A 470 3.56 25.51 21.87
N GLN A 471 3.06 24.84 22.91
CA GLN A 471 3.84 23.86 23.66
C GLN A 471 4.00 22.57 22.85
N PRO A 472 5.17 21.90 22.88
CA PRO A 472 5.33 20.58 22.29
C PRO A 472 4.28 19.58 22.81
N LEU A 473 3.84 18.68 21.94
CA LEU A 473 2.83 17.67 22.26
C LEU A 473 3.29 16.76 23.41
N PHE A 474 4.54 16.30 23.30
CA PHE A 474 5.24 15.44 24.25
C PHE A 474 6.55 16.09 24.75
N PRO A 475 7.03 15.79 25.96
CA PRO A 475 8.32 16.29 26.46
C PRO A 475 9.49 15.71 25.66
N ARG A 476 10.24 16.56 24.96
CA ARG A 476 11.47 16.18 24.24
C ARG A 476 12.69 16.25 25.17
N LYS A 477 13.59 15.28 25.06
CA LYS A 477 14.84 15.22 25.82
C LYS A 477 16.02 15.50 24.89
N PRO A 478 17.09 16.18 25.34
CA PRO A 478 18.36 16.13 24.62
C PRO A 478 18.92 14.69 24.67
N PRO A 479 19.62 14.24 23.62
CA PRO A 479 20.25 12.91 23.59
C PRO A 479 21.46 12.83 24.52
N ALA A 480 22.06 11.65 24.65
CA ALA A 480 23.34 11.49 25.33
C ALA A 480 24.46 12.17 24.53
N ALA A 481 25.51 12.65 25.21
CA ALA A 481 26.64 13.33 24.57
C ALA A 481 27.38 12.47 23.52
N THR A 482 27.27 11.14 23.61
CA THR A 482 27.82 10.17 22.64
C THR A 482 26.98 10.03 21.37
N GLU A 483 25.74 10.50 21.36
CA GLU A 483 24.78 10.34 20.25
C GLU A 483 24.68 11.63 19.39
N MET A 484 25.23 12.74 19.88
CA MET A 484 25.07 14.08 19.27
C MET A 484 25.67 14.19 17.87
N ASP A 485 26.86 13.62 17.64
CA ASP A 485 27.56 13.72 16.36
C ASP A 485 26.89 12.85 15.26
N GLU A 486 26.35 11.68 15.64
CA GLU A 486 25.66 10.77 14.70
C GLU A 486 24.24 11.24 14.37
N ALA A 487 23.54 11.88 15.31
CA ALA A 487 22.16 12.33 15.14
C ALA A 487 22.00 13.66 14.39
N SER A 488 23.09 14.29 13.94
CA SER A 488 23.10 15.68 13.43
C SER A 488 22.03 16.03 12.39
N LEU A 489 21.74 15.13 11.44
CA LEU A 489 20.69 15.31 10.41
C LEU A 489 19.35 14.65 10.74
N SER A 490 19.19 14.03 11.91
CA SER A 490 18.00 13.27 12.32
C SER A 490 17.60 13.59 13.77
N ARG A 491 17.59 14.88 14.13
CA ARG A 491 17.33 15.38 15.50
C ARG A 491 15.83 15.42 15.86
N TYR A 492 14.93 15.40 14.88
CA TYR A 492 13.48 15.47 15.10
C TYR A 492 12.90 14.12 15.54
N GLU A 493 12.52 14.02 16.81
CA GLU A 493 11.74 12.87 17.28
C GLU A 493 10.26 13.01 16.89
N LEU A 494 9.81 12.08 16.04
CA LEU A 494 8.42 11.94 15.60
C LEU A 494 7.47 11.81 16.81
N ASN A 495 6.35 12.54 16.79
CA ASN A 495 5.38 12.46 17.88
C ASN A 495 4.81 11.03 18.06
N VAL A 496 4.76 10.22 17.00
CA VAL A 496 4.41 8.78 17.06
C VAL A 496 5.37 7.98 17.94
N LYS A 497 6.69 8.23 17.86
CA LYS A 497 7.69 7.55 18.70
C LYS A 497 7.42 7.85 20.17
N LEU A 498 7.27 9.14 20.51
CA LEU A 498 7.04 9.61 21.88
C LEU A 498 5.70 9.10 22.45
N LEU A 499 4.64 9.11 21.64
CA LEU A 499 3.34 8.50 21.94
C LEU A 499 3.47 7.01 22.33
N LEU A 500 4.22 6.24 21.54
CA LEU A 500 4.45 4.82 21.78
C LEU A 500 5.32 4.58 23.02
N GLU A 501 6.33 5.43 23.29
CA GLU A 501 7.11 5.35 24.53
C GLU A 501 6.26 5.60 25.77
N GLU A 502 5.44 6.65 25.77
CA GLU A 502 4.57 6.97 26.92
C GLU A 502 3.47 5.92 27.11
N GLN A 503 2.90 5.35 26.03
CA GLN A 503 1.93 4.26 26.13
C GLN A 503 2.58 2.97 26.63
N ALA A 504 3.82 2.65 26.22
CA ALA A 504 4.52 1.46 26.68
C ALA A 504 4.97 1.56 28.15
N ARG A 505 5.30 2.77 28.62
CA ARG A 505 5.62 3.09 30.03
C ARG A 505 4.37 3.27 30.91
N GLY A 506 3.19 3.44 30.31
CA GLY A 506 1.94 3.72 31.03
C GLY A 506 1.79 5.17 31.51
N THR A 507 2.58 6.10 30.99
CA THR A 507 2.61 7.52 31.40
C THR A 507 1.80 8.44 30.49
N LEU A 508 1.28 7.94 29.36
CA LEU A 508 0.59 8.73 28.34
C LEU A 508 -0.64 9.47 28.89
N ASP A 509 -0.61 10.81 28.79
CA ASP A 509 -1.60 11.77 29.27
C ASP A 509 -3.06 11.39 28.90
N PRO A 510 -3.96 11.14 29.87
CA PRO A 510 -5.36 10.77 29.61
C PRO A 510 -6.27 11.96 29.22
N ALA A 511 -5.82 13.21 29.35
CA ALA A 511 -6.52 14.37 28.79
C ALA A 511 -6.26 14.50 27.28
N LEU A 512 -5.02 14.19 26.86
CA LEU A 512 -4.52 14.23 25.49
C LEU A 512 -4.86 12.96 24.68
N PHE A 513 -4.79 11.79 25.32
CA PHE A 513 -5.21 10.50 24.80
C PHE A 513 -6.27 9.87 25.71
N PRO A 514 -7.48 10.45 25.77
CA PRO A 514 -8.64 9.86 26.44
C PRO A 514 -8.98 8.45 25.97
N PHE A 515 -9.68 7.72 26.84
CA PHE A 515 -10.31 6.44 26.55
C PHE A 515 -11.73 6.65 26.01
N THR A 516 -12.21 5.77 25.11
CA THR A 516 -13.59 5.86 24.57
C THR A 516 -14.66 5.56 25.62
N ARG A 517 -14.30 4.78 26.64
CA ARG A 517 -15.15 4.40 27.78
C ARG A 517 -14.46 4.78 29.09
N PRO A 518 -15.20 5.08 30.18
CA PRO A 518 -14.61 5.16 31.51
C PRO A 518 -13.95 3.82 31.86
N HIS A 519 -12.76 3.85 32.45
CA HIS A 519 -12.17 2.63 33.02
C HIS A 519 -13.06 2.12 34.16
N THR A 520 -13.39 0.83 34.12
CA THR A 520 -13.86 0.17 35.33
C THR A 520 -12.67 0.00 36.28
N THR A 521 -12.93 -0.06 37.59
CA THR A 521 -11.88 -0.31 38.58
C THR A 521 -11.18 -1.65 38.36
N ALA A 522 -11.84 -2.63 37.74
CA ALA A 522 -11.24 -3.91 37.35
C ALA A 522 -10.20 -3.77 36.24
N ASP A 523 -10.47 -2.98 35.17
CA ASP A 523 -9.46 -2.69 34.13
C ASP A 523 -8.25 -1.97 34.74
N GLY A 524 -8.51 -0.97 35.59
CA GLY A 524 -7.47 -0.17 36.25
C GLY A 524 -6.57 -1.00 37.16
N MET A 525 -7.16 -1.82 38.04
CA MET A 525 -6.42 -2.72 38.93
C MET A 525 -5.61 -3.75 38.13
N ALA A 526 -6.21 -4.42 37.14
CA ALA A 526 -5.50 -5.40 36.32
C ALA A 526 -4.30 -4.80 35.57
N GLN A 527 -4.43 -3.58 35.04
CA GLN A 527 -3.33 -2.89 34.38
C GLN A 527 -2.27 -2.40 35.39
N GLN A 528 -2.68 -1.91 36.56
CA GLN A 528 -1.76 -1.42 37.59
C GLN A 528 -0.99 -2.57 38.28
N ASP A 529 -1.62 -3.72 38.53
CA ASP A 529 -0.95 -4.93 39.02
C ASP A 529 -0.01 -5.53 37.99
N ALA A 530 -0.39 -5.54 36.69
CA ALA A 530 0.51 -5.98 35.62
C ALA A 530 1.74 -5.07 35.51
N LEU A 531 1.57 -3.75 35.63
CA LEU A 531 2.68 -2.78 35.64
C LEU A 531 3.54 -2.91 36.91
N ALA A 532 2.94 -3.12 38.09
CA ALA A 532 3.65 -3.33 39.35
C ALA A 532 4.48 -4.63 39.31
N GLN A 533 3.90 -5.73 38.81
CA GLN A 533 4.63 -6.99 38.64
C GLN A 533 5.71 -6.92 37.55
N ALA A 534 5.58 -6.07 36.54
CA ALA A 534 6.67 -5.79 35.59
C ALA A 534 7.79 -4.99 36.25
N SER A 535 7.46 -3.92 36.98
CA SER A 535 8.42 -3.04 37.66
C SER A 535 9.24 -3.77 38.73
N LEU A 536 8.61 -4.62 39.54
CA LEU A 536 9.29 -5.47 40.54
C LEU A 536 10.18 -6.57 39.91
N ARG A 537 10.10 -6.79 38.59
CA ARG A 537 10.93 -7.78 37.87
C ARG A 537 12.01 -7.14 36.99
N SER A 538 11.85 -5.89 36.56
CA SER A 538 12.90 -5.13 35.86
C SER A 538 14.02 -4.67 36.80
N ALA A 539 13.76 -4.55 38.11
CA ALA A 539 14.73 -4.19 39.15
C ALA A 539 15.81 -5.27 39.45
N LYS A 540 16.03 -6.26 38.57
CA LYS A 540 17.12 -7.24 38.72
C LYS A 540 18.39 -6.77 37.99
N PRO A 541 19.56 -6.76 38.65
CA PRO A 541 20.80 -6.30 38.03
C PRO A 541 21.22 -7.20 36.86
N THR A 542 21.85 -6.61 35.84
CA THR A 542 22.02 -7.16 34.50
C THR A 542 22.72 -8.53 34.46
N TRP A 543 23.62 -8.80 35.41
CA TRP A 543 24.36 -10.08 35.52
C TRP A 543 23.48 -11.29 35.87
N ALA A 544 22.29 -11.08 36.45
CA ALA A 544 21.38 -12.14 36.89
C ALA A 544 20.42 -12.64 35.80
N ARG A 545 20.57 -12.19 34.55
CA ARG A 545 19.65 -12.46 33.42
C ARG A 545 20.00 -13.74 32.62
N THR A 546 20.87 -14.59 33.17
CA THR A 546 21.57 -15.71 32.50
C THR A 546 20.91 -17.09 32.64
N ARG A 547 19.62 -17.16 33.00
CA ARG A 547 18.81 -18.37 32.85
C ARG A 547 17.49 -18.03 32.18
N GLY A 548 17.07 -18.88 31.24
CA GLY A 548 15.98 -18.59 30.32
C GLY A 548 14.66 -18.25 31.02
N SER A 549 14.26 -16.98 30.94
CA SER A 549 12.85 -16.63 31.04
C SER A 549 12.15 -17.20 29.80
N ALA A 550 11.01 -17.86 29.99
CA ALA A 550 10.06 -18.00 28.89
C ALA A 550 9.76 -16.59 28.32
N GLU A 551 9.56 -16.47 27.00
CA GLU A 551 9.09 -15.21 26.42
C GLU A 551 7.73 -14.86 27.07
N GLN A 552 7.68 -13.75 27.82
CA GLN A 552 6.40 -13.28 28.33
C GLN A 552 5.51 -12.87 27.15
N PRO A 553 4.20 -13.19 27.20
CA PRO A 553 3.30 -13.02 26.06
C PRO A 553 3.16 -11.52 25.74
N ARG A 554 3.67 -11.13 24.57
CA ARG A 554 3.83 -9.73 24.15
C ARG A 554 2.45 -9.08 24.01
N GLN A 555 2.21 -7.99 24.72
CA GLN A 555 0.98 -7.19 24.56
C GLN A 555 0.98 -6.55 23.16
N ARG A 556 -0.18 -6.54 22.49
CA ARG A 556 -0.34 -5.87 21.20
C ARG A 556 -0.67 -4.39 21.37
N ILE A 557 -0.12 -3.55 20.51
CA ILE A 557 -0.46 -2.14 20.38
C ILE A 557 -0.75 -1.88 18.89
N ILE A 558 -1.93 -1.36 18.58
CA ILE A 558 -2.31 -0.95 17.23
C ILE A 558 -2.35 0.57 17.24
N LEU A 559 -1.65 1.22 16.34
CA LEU A 559 -1.78 2.66 16.08
C LEU A 559 -2.49 2.82 14.74
N PHE A 560 -3.66 3.47 14.73
CA PHE A 560 -4.30 3.90 13.49
C PHE A 560 -4.09 5.40 13.26
N MET A 561 -3.56 5.73 12.08
CA MET A 561 -3.32 7.10 11.60
C MET A 561 -4.36 7.45 10.51
N ALA A 562 -5.33 8.28 10.86
CA ALA A 562 -6.33 8.78 9.93
C ALA A 562 -5.75 9.89 9.04
N GLY A 563 -5.90 9.73 7.72
CA GLY A 563 -5.41 10.69 6.73
C GLY A 563 -3.95 10.48 6.27
N GLY A 564 -3.28 9.41 6.67
CA GLY A 564 -1.98 9.03 6.11
C GLY A 564 -0.80 9.12 7.10
N ALA A 565 0.12 8.16 7.01
CA ALA A 565 1.30 8.01 7.88
C ALA A 565 2.60 7.99 7.08
N THR A 566 3.71 8.43 7.66
CA THR A 566 5.03 8.39 7.00
C THR A 566 5.76 7.07 7.23
N TYR A 567 6.79 6.79 6.42
CA TYR A 567 7.64 5.61 6.61
C TYR A 567 8.48 5.67 7.91
N GLY A 568 8.82 6.86 8.40
CA GLY A 568 9.38 7.05 9.75
C GLY A 568 8.42 6.69 10.87
N GLU A 569 7.14 6.99 10.72
CA GLU A 569 6.10 6.57 11.66
C GLU A 569 5.90 5.05 11.64
N SER A 570 6.09 4.39 10.49
CA SER A 570 6.22 2.93 10.42
C SER A 570 7.43 2.45 11.23
N ARG A 571 8.63 3.00 10.96
CA ARG A 571 9.88 2.66 11.67
C ARG A 571 9.73 2.79 13.19
N ALA A 572 9.09 3.85 13.68
CA ALA A 572 8.84 4.06 15.11
C ALA A 572 8.04 2.91 15.77
N CYS A 573 7.14 2.26 15.03
CA CYS A 573 6.47 1.04 15.51
C CYS A 573 7.42 -0.16 15.61
N TYR A 574 8.39 -0.34 14.70
CA TYR A 574 9.43 -1.37 14.82
C TYR A 574 10.36 -1.08 16.00
N GLU A 575 10.83 0.16 16.15
CA GLU A 575 11.66 0.60 17.29
C GLU A 575 10.95 0.31 18.62
N ALA A 576 9.71 0.77 18.80
CA ALA A 576 8.93 0.55 20.01
C ALA A 576 8.63 -0.95 20.26
N SER A 577 8.38 -1.72 19.19
CA SER A 577 8.18 -3.17 19.28
C SER A 577 9.42 -3.90 19.79
N GLN A 578 10.61 -3.51 19.33
CA GLN A 578 11.87 -4.07 19.80
C GLN A 578 12.19 -3.60 21.24
N MET A 579 12.20 -2.29 21.47
CA MET A 579 12.60 -1.66 22.73
C MET A 579 11.74 -2.08 23.94
N PHE A 580 10.42 -2.17 23.77
CA PHE A 580 9.50 -2.44 24.90
C PHE A 580 8.99 -3.88 24.97
N GLY A 581 9.42 -4.77 24.07
CA GLY A 581 8.93 -6.15 24.01
C GLY A 581 7.42 -6.24 23.71
N LYS A 582 6.90 -5.33 22.90
CA LYS A 582 5.48 -5.24 22.49
C LYS A 582 5.31 -5.66 21.03
N ASP A 583 4.12 -6.10 20.66
CA ASP A 583 3.79 -6.33 19.24
C ASP A 583 3.04 -5.09 18.74
N VAL A 584 3.80 -4.12 18.21
CA VAL A 584 3.28 -2.83 17.76
C VAL A 584 3.03 -2.88 16.26
N TYR A 585 1.85 -2.42 15.83
CA TYR A 585 1.41 -2.38 14.44
C TYR A 585 0.99 -0.95 14.06
N LEU A 586 1.47 -0.44 12.94
CA LEU A 586 0.92 0.77 12.31
C LEU A 586 -0.18 0.35 11.33
N ALA A 587 -1.31 1.03 11.39
CA ALA A 587 -2.38 1.00 10.41
C ALA A 587 -2.67 2.43 9.94
N THR A 588 -2.96 2.62 8.65
CA THR A 588 -3.20 3.93 8.07
C THR A 588 -4.15 3.82 6.87
N SER A 589 -4.81 4.92 6.48
CA SER A 589 -5.56 4.93 5.22
C SER A 589 -4.64 4.74 4.01
N HIS A 590 -3.46 5.38 4.01
CA HIS A 590 -2.42 5.27 2.99
C HIS A 590 -1.04 5.67 3.55
N MET A 591 0.03 5.43 2.79
CA MET A 591 1.36 5.95 3.12
C MET A 591 1.57 7.34 2.50
N LEU A 592 2.25 8.22 3.24
CA LEU A 592 2.64 9.56 2.81
C LEU A 592 4.11 9.59 2.41
N THR A 593 4.35 10.08 1.20
CA THR A 593 5.61 10.74 0.84
C THR A 593 5.43 12.25 0.97
N PRO A 594 6.48 13.05 1.20
CA PRO A 594 6.35 14.51 1.28
C PRO A 594 5.70 15.12 0.04
N ASN A 595 6.05 14.64 -1.16
CA ASN A 595 5.41 15.05 -2.41
C ASN A 595 3.91 14.72 -2.48
N LEU A 596 3.46 13.57 -1.98
CA LEU A 596 2.02 13.24 -1.91
C LEU A 596 1.31 14.12 -0.87
N PHE A 597 1.94 14.35 0.29
CA PHE A 597 1.39 15.20 1.34
C PHE A 597 1.21 16.66 0.88
N LEU A 598 2.24 17.26 0.26
CA LEU A 598 2.16 18.61 -0.32
C LEU A 598 1.02 18.73 -1.34
N ARG A 599 0.86 17.73 -2.22
CA ARG A 599 -0.28 17.67 -3.15
C ARG A 599 -1.61 17.59 -2.39
N GLN A 600 -1.74 16.70 -1.43
CA GLN A 600 -2.98 16.52 -0.66
C GLN A 600 -3.37 17.77 0.14
N VAL A 601 -2.40 18.56 0.61
CA VAL A 601 -2.63 19.86 1.24
C VAL A 601 -3.08 20.91 0.20
N SER A 602 -2.54 20.90 -1.03
CA SER A 602 -3.07 21.71 -2.15
C SER A 602 -4.51 21.33 -2.50
N ASP A 603 -4.82 20.03 -2.52
CA ASP A 603 -6.14 19.50 -2.87
C ASP A 603 -7.24 19.99 -1.90
N LEU A 604 -6.92 20.51 -0.70
CA LEU A 604 -7.89 21.03 0.28
C LEU A 604 -8.63 22.32 -0.13
N SER A 605 -8.13 23.08 -1.11
CA SER A 605 -8.78 24.28 -1.68
C SER A 605 -9.31 24.10 -3.11
N ALA A 606 -9.14 22.91 -3.70
CA ALA A 606 -9.56 22.64 -5.07
C ALA A 606 -11.09 22.59 -5.21
N ASP A 607 -11.63 22.76 -6.43
CA ASP A 607 -13.02 22.34 -6.69
C ASP A 607 -13.12 20.84 -6.46
N ARG A 608 -13.93 20.41 -5.49
CA ARG A 608 -14.23 19.00 -5.16
C ARG A 608 -14.43 18.11 -6.40
N ARG A 609 -15.02 18.64 -7.48
CA ARG A 609 -15.21 17.92 -8.76
C ARG A 609 -13.91 17.43 -9.40
N ARG A 610 -12.76 18.04 -9.08
CA ARG A 610 -11.41 17.67 -9.56
C ARG A 610 -10.74 16.61 -8.69
N LEU A 611 -11.22 16.40 -7.46
CA LEU A 611 -10.68 15.42 -6.52
C LEU A 611 -11.04 13.97 -6.90
N ASP A 612 -12.07 13.79 -7.73
CA ASP A 612 -12.55 12.49 -8.24
C ASP A 612 -12.72 11.45 -7.12
N ILE A 613 -13.40 11.85 -6.05
CA ILE A 613 -13.57 11.07 -4.83
C ILE A 613 -14.39 9.81 -5.14
N PRO A 614 -13.90 8.58 -4.87
CA PRO A 614 -14.58 7.34 -5.24
C PRO A 614 -16.03 7.23 -4.75
N ALA A 615 -16.34 7.77 -3.57
CA ALA A 615 -17.68 7.78 -2.99
C ALA A 615 -18.71 8.64 -3.76
N GLU A 616 -18.27 9.54 -4.65
CA GLU A 616 -19.12 10.41 -5.47
C GLU A 616 -19.23 9.94 -6.93
N ARG A 617 -18.45 8.93 -7.32
CA ARG A 617 -18.55 8.30 -8.65
C ARG A 617 -19.86 7.50 -8.77
N PRO A 618 -20.37 7.28 -10.01
CA PRO A 618 -21.47 6.33 -10.22
C PRO A 618 -21.13 4.96 -9.64
N LYS A 619 -22.04 4.39 -8.83
CA LYS A 619 -21.83 3.06 -8.25
C LYS A 619 -21.71 2.01 -9.37
N PRO A 620 -20.75 1.07 -9.30
CA PRO A 620 -20.68 -0.03 -10.25
C PRO A 620 -21.98 -0.84 -10.28
N THR A 621 -22.25 -1.46 -11.42
CA THR A 621 -23.39 -2.36 -11.65
C THR A 621 -22.89 -3.72 -12.13
N ALA A 622 -23.65 -4.79 -11.85
CA ALA A 622 -23.29 -6.12 -12.32
C ALA A 622 -23.21 -6.16 -13.86
N PRO A 623 -22.18 -6.78 -14.47
CA PRO A 623 -22.03 -6.83 -15.91
C PRO A 623 -23.27 -7.40 -16.61
N ALA A 624 -23.79 -6.67 -17.61
CA ALA A 624 -25.04 -7.00 -18.28
C ALA A 624 -25.11 -8.44 -18.82
N HIS A 625 -23.96 -9.01 -19.18
CA HIS A 625 -23.84 -10.37 -19.68
C HIS A 625 -24.25 -11.47 -18.67
N LEU A 626 -24.25 -11.18 -17.37
CA LEU A 626 -24.72 -12.11 -16.35
C LEU A 626 -26.25 -12.30 -16.39
N PHE A 627 -26.97 -11.38 -17.05
CA PHE A 627 -28.43 -11.40 -17.22
C PHE A 627 -28.87 -11.71 -18.66
N GLU A 628 -27.92 -11.91 -19.59
CA GLU A 628 -28.22 -12.39 -20.94
C GLU A 628 -28.76 -13.83 -20.90
N LYS A 629 -29.91 -14.07 -21.52
CA LYS A 629 -30.38 -15.45 -21.77
C LYS A 629 -29.42 -16.15 -22.72
N GLU A 630 -29.06 -17.38 -22.40
CA GLU A 630 -28.24 -18.20 -23.28
C GLU A 630 -28.99 -18.46 -24.61
N PRO A 631 -28.30 -18.39 -25.76
CA PRO A 631 -28.94 -18.67 -27.04
C PRO A 631 -29.44 -20.13 -27.06
N PRO A 632 -30.61 -20.40 -27.66
CA PRO A 632 -31.12 -21.77 -27.74
C PRO A 632 -30.09 -22.66 -28.47
N PRO A 633 -29.93 -23.93 -28.07
CA PRO A 633 -29.01 -24.83 -28.73
C PRO A 633 -29.34 -24.93 -30.23
N PRO A 634 -28.33 -24.98 -31.12
CA PRO A 634 -28.57 -25.08 -32.55
C PRO A 634 -29.44 -26.31 -32.84
N PRO A 635 -30.42 -26.20 -33.76
CA PRO A 635 -31.34 -27.30 -34.04
C PRO A 635 -30.55 -28.55 -34.43
N PRO A 636 -30.93 -29.75 -33.94
CA PRO A 636 -30.17 -30.96 -34.18
C PRO A 636 -30.06 -31.20 -35.68
N VAL A 637 -28.82 -31.26 -36.17
CA VAL A 637 -28.53 -31.50 -37.59
C VAL A 637 -29.14 -32.85 -37.95
N GLN A 638 -30.24 -32.82 -38.71
CA GLN A 638 -30.91 -34.03 -39.17
C GLN A 638 -29.96 -34.80 -40.06
N GLN A 639 -29.38 -35.89 -39.53
CA GLN A 639 -28.64 -36.84 -40.32
C GLN A 639 -29.61 -37.42 -41.35
N GLN A 640 -29.43 -37.06 -42.62
CA GLN A 640 -30.20 -37.65 -43.71
C GLN A 640 -30.02 -39.18 -43.65
N PRO A 641 -31.10 -39.99 -43.75
CA PRO A 641 -31.00 -41.44 -43.63
C PRO A 641 -29.98 -41.99 -44.64
N ALA A 642 -28.99 -42.73 -44.15
CA ALA A 642 -27.96 -43.32 -45.00
C ALA A 642 -28.59 -44.24 -46.04
N ALA A 643 -28.61 -43.80 -47.30
CA ALA A 643 -29.21 -44.55 -48.39
C ALA A 643 -28.52 -45.92 -48.54
N LYS A 644 -29.32 -46.98 -48.58
CA LYS A 644 -28.82 -48.36 -48.71
C LYS A 644 -27.98 -48.47 -49.99
N LYS A 645 -26.72 -48.92 -49.87
CA LYS A 645 -25.85 -49.17 -51.03
C LYS A 645 -26.49 -50.20 -51.96
N ALA A 646 -26.76 -49.81 -53.19
CA ALA A 646 -27.07 -50.72 -54.31
C ALA A 646 -25.79 -50.99 -55.14
N PRO A 647 -25.73 -52.08 -55.93
CA PRO A 647 -24.52 -52.46 -56.66
C PRO A 647 -24.14 -51.51 -57.80
N PRO A 648 -22.86 -51.47 -58.23
CA PRO A 648 -22.41 -50.60 -59.32
C PRO A 648 -22.93 -51.08 -60.70
N PRO A 649 -23.52 -50.19 -61.52
CA PRO A 649 -23.83 -50.48 -62.92
C PRO A 649 -22.58 -50.57 -63.80
N ASN A 650 -22.69 -51.27 -64.92
CA ASN A 650 -21.59 -51.53 -65.85
C ASN A 650 -21.48 -50.45 -66.96
N LEU A 651 -20.44 -50.54 -67.79
CA LEU A 651 -20.09 -49.57 -68.83
C LEU A 651 -21.07 -49.50 -70.03
N ASN A 652 -20.89 -48.42 -70.82
CA ASN A 652 -21.40 -48.12 -72.18
C ASN A 652 -22.82 -47.53 -72.34
N PRO A 653 -22.94 -46.28 -72.85
CA PRO A 653 -24.16 -45.76 -73.45
C PRO A 653 -24.20 -46.00 -74.99
N PRO A 654 -25.36 -46.37 -75.58
CA PRO A 654 -25.60 -46.27 -77.02
C PRO A 654 -26.09 -44.85 -77.39
N VAL A 655 -25.56 -44.30 -78.49
CA VAL A 655 -25.96 -42.98 -79.04
C VAL A 655 -26.97 -43.15 -80.18
N PRO A 656 -27.95 -42.25 -80.32
CA PRO A 656 -28.55 -41.95 -81.62
C PRO A 656 -28.50 -40.47 -82.03
N THR A 657 -27.92 -40.24 -83.21
CA THR A 657 -28.29 -39.22 -84.22
C THR A 657 -28.47 -37.75 -83.83
N ALA A 658 -27.36 -37.01 -83.92
CA ALA A 658 -27.18 -35.85 -84.82
C ALA A 658 -28.34 -34.87 -85.11
N ALA A 659 -28.14 -33.61 -84.69
CA ALA A 659 -28.39 -32.42 -85.48
C ALA A 659 -27.26 -31.39 -85.21
N MET A 660 -26.83 -30.61 -86.20
CA MET A 660 -25.69 -29.67 -86.08
C MET A 660 -26.15 -28.21 -86.06
N HIS A 661 -25.46 -27.34 -85.33
CA HIS A 661 -24.62 -26.28 -85.94
C HIS A 661 -23.81 -25.47 -84.91
N ALA A 662 -22.52 -25.25 -85.20
CA ALA A 662 -21.70 -24.05 -84.94
C ALA A 662 -21.53 -23.52 -83.46
N MET A 663 -20.35 -23.14 -82.96
CA MET A 663 -19.01 -22.98 -83.56
C MET A 663 -17.86 -23.53 -82.68
N SER A 664 -16.87 -24.12 -83.37
CA SER A 664 -15.46 -24.30 -82.99
C SER A 664 -14.69 -22.95 -83.07
N LEU A 665 -13.42 -22.74 -82.66
CA LEU A 665 -12.33 -23.48 -81.98
C LEU A 665 -11.37 -22.37 -81.43
N GLY A 666 -10.34 -22.62 -80.61
CA GLY A 666 -9.84 -23.91 -80.17
C GLY A 666 -8.63 -23.86 -79.22
N SER A 667 -8.04 -25.03 -79.02
CA SER A 667 -7.02 -25.35 -78.01
C SER A 667 -5.60 -25.44 -78.58
N ASN A 668 -4.59 -25.46 -77.69
CA ASN A 668 -3.72 -26.63 -77.49
C ASN A 668 -2.88 -26.44 -76.20
N ALA A 669 -2.90 -27.40 -75.25
CA ALA A 669 -2.16 -28.67 -75.18
C ALA A 669 -0.71 -28.47 -74.68
N GLN A 670 -0.35 -28.86 -73.45
CA GLN A 670 0.02 -30.23 -72.99
C GLN A 670 1.36 -30.73 -73.61
N LYS A 671 2.34 -31.29 -72.87
CA LYS A 671 2.43 -31.61 -71.41
C LYS A 671 3.87 -32.00 -70.99
N ALA A 672 4.14 -31.96 -69.67
CA ALA A 672 5.07 -32.85 -68.93
C ALA A 672 6.60 -32.72 -69.18
N PRO A 673 7.48 -33.33 -68.33
CA PRO A 673 7.45 -33.36 -66.84
C PRO A 673 8.85 -33.18 -66.15
N SER A 674 8.82 -33.20 -64.80
CA SER A 674 9.93 -33.51 -63.86
C SER A 674 11.00 -32.43 -63.57
N GLY A 675 11.65 -32.55 -62.38
CA GLY A 675 12.90 -31.85 -62.03
C GLY A 675 12.81 -30.68 -61.04
N THR A 676 13.43 -30.83 -59.88
CA THR A 676 13.95 -29.74 -59.00
C THR A 676 15.45 -29.51 -59.33
N PRO A 677 16.18 -28.47 -58.86
CA PRO A 677 15.88 -27.52 -57.76
C PRO A 677 16.23 -26.01 -58.00
N SER A 678 15.93 -25.19 -56.99
CA SER A 678 16.57 -23.92 -56.53
C SER A 678 17.41 -23.02 -57.48
N ALA A 679 17.10 -21.70 -57.50
CA ALA A 679 17.97 -20.64 -56.94
C ALA A 679 17.41 -19.19 -57.07
N SER A 680 17.99 -18.27 -56.29
CA SER A 680 17.93 -16.78 -56.28
C SER A 680 17.63 -16.03 -57.61
N SER A 681 17.00 -14.84 -57.61
CA SER A 681 17.62 -13.59 -57.11
C SER A 681 16.69 -12.35 -57.07
N LYS A 682 17.06 -11.33 -56.27
CA LYS A 682 16.56 -9.92 -56.33
C LYS A 682 17.50 -9.07 -57.22
N PRO A 683 17.04 -7.98 -57.85
CA PRO A 683 17.11 -6.61 -57.27
C PRO A 683 15.78 -5.84 -57.51
N HIS A 684 15.59 -4.51 -57.52
CA HIS A 684 16.29 -3.25 -57.15
C HIS A 684 15.14 -2.28 -56.72
N LYS A 685 15.13 -1.44 -55.67
CA LYS A 685 16.02 -0.41 -55.10
C LYS A 685 16.06 0.92 -55.89
N GLU A 686 15.37 1.96 -55.42
CA GLU A 686 15.69 3.37 -55.74
C GLU A 686 15.29 4.35 -54.60
N LYS A 687 15.43 5.68 -54.79
CA LYS A 687 15.67 6.68 -53.72
C LYS A 687 15.10 8.09 -53.99
N LYS A 688 14.70 8.78 -52.91
CA LYS A 688 14.65 10.26 -52.72
C LYS A 688 13.58 11.02 -53.58
N GLU A 689 13.21 12.28 -53.34
CA GLU A 689 13.75 13.36 -52.46
C GLU A 689 12.67 14.35 -51.91
N LYS A 690 13.05 15.17 -50.90
CA LYS A 690 12.54 16.51 -50.45
C LYS A 690 11.10 16.98 -50.76
N GLU A 691 10.46 17.55 -49.73
CA GLU A 691 10.13 19.01 -49.72
C GLU A 691 9.85 19.55 -48.29
N LYS A 692 9.57 20.86 -48.17
CA LYS A 692 9.49 21.62 -46.90
C LYS A 692 8.04 21.88 -46.44
N LYS A 693 7.84 22.07 -45.12
CA LYS A 693 7.16 23.27 -44.58
C LYS A 693 7.34 23.45 -43.07
N ARG A 694 7.41 24.71 -42.63
CA ARG A 694 7.18 25.15 -41.24
C ARG A 694 5.68 25.31 -41.00
N LEU A 695 5.23 25.15 -39.75
CA LEU A 695 4.18 25.99 -39.16
C LEU A 695 4.30 25.99 -37.62
N HIS A 696 3.71 27.00 -36.99
CA HIS A 696 3.78 27.26 -35.54
C HIS A 696 2.47 26.86 -34.83
N PHE A 697 2.50 27.04 -33.50
CA PHE A 697 1.41 27.23 -32.53
C PHE A 697 0.96 26.01 -31.71
N PHE A 698 1.15 26.15 -30.38
CA PHE A 698 0.20 25.96 -29.26
C PHE A 698 -0.75 24.73 -29.27
N ARG A 699 -1.09 24.16 -28.11
CA ARG A 699 -1.34 24.84 -26.83
C ARG A 699 -1.09 23.95 -25.62
#